data_AF-A0A7W1HXQ2-F1
#
_entry.id   AF-A0A7W1HXQ2-F1
#
_cell.length_a   1.000
_cell.length_b   1.000
_cell.length_c   1.000
_cell.angle_alpha   90.00
_cell.angle_beta   90.00
_cell.angle_gamma   90.00
#
_symmetry.space_group_name_H-M   'P 1'
#
loop_
_entity.id
_entity.type
_entity.pdbx_description
1 polymer ?
#
loop_
_entity_poly.entity_id
_entity_poly.type
_entity_poly.pdbx_seq_one_letter_code
_entity_poly.pdbx_strand_id
1 'polypeptide(L)'
;MGEHDGKSGFYVSRLDFLRYSLATSVAVWAGAGVPGGLGIDEAEAQELFGAAALAENSFPQSVASGDPKPNGIVLWTRIAAQSSATERVGYRVAIDDSRSDAEAFTDPVLSGVVETSGARDYTVKIQLQNSKLKPSRRYRYRFYYDGGFSRTGRFKTLPAPTADVSKIRFGYISCQDYTNGYYNALYHLEKENVDYVVHLGDYTYETVASDSFQGNGPEERQFTFPDGGDEELTLRDYRFGYKKYKTDPNLQRLHEKCAFIMIWDDHEFANDAYQISAPDSGGNQDGDKRDPGRREAASRAWAEFNPVGVYYNPSKDPLNEIVIYRSFAFGNLMELVMTDERLYRDGPPNGNQTQDRYVTPGAGQPGEGEEDPDRTMLGDGTPGQNGLSRPRQVGYFLDRITRSPRTWKLWGNEVTLMQIKVANTSVESATADPITSLEGLFPGIADFPAAGAVGAPEGVYITLDQWDGYQAERRRITRRIRDDKTLPGPAGVENFVTITGDIHSYIAGYIKENYDDRTCMGDNRPVGVELVCPSVTSSNLSEIATLGFGAAPAPDVGEFTVQVTANNPHIKFFNSNDHGYNVMEVTKGSILCTMKAIRTTPSPDNPNANGIREDDPSQTTAEVLRRFRVPAFGTTFAGQIIDEPLIFDETSGVPVPLPCEVSISPGPGM
;
A
#
# COMPACT_ATOMS: atom_id res chain seq x y z
N MET A 1 -20.88 -48.29 13.82
CA MET A 1 -21.29 -46.97 13.29
C MET A 1 -20.62 -45.96 14.18
N GLY A 2 -19.51 -45.40 13.71
CA GLY A 2 -18.63 -44.53 14.49
C GLY A 2 -19.02 -43.07 14.35
N GLU A 3 -19.09 -42.38 15.48
CA GLU A 3 -19.07 -40.93 15.56
C GLU A 3 -17.62 -40.45 15.45
N HIS A 4 -17.34 -39.64 14.43
CA HIS A 4 -16.09 -38.90 14.30
C HIS A 4 -16.17 -37.66 15.21
N ASP A 5 -15.40 -37.67 16.30
CA ASP A 5 -15.16 -36.50 17.17
C ASP A 5 -14.26 -35.52 16.39
N GLY A 6 -14.90 -34.51 15.76
CA GLY A 6 -14.24 -33.40 15.09
C GLY A 6 -13.71 -32.39 16.10
N LYS A 7 -12.54 -32.65 16.67
CA LYS A 7 -11.79 -31.64 17.42
C LYS A 7 -10.75 -31.00 16.50
N SER A 8 -11.07 -29.79 16.07
CA SER A 8 -10.20 -28.86 15.37
C SER A 8 -8.93 -28.57 16.18
N GLY A 9 -7.79 -29.08 15.71
CA GLY A 9 -6.48 -28.94 16.36
C GLY A 9 -5.80 -27.59 16.12
N PHE A 10 -6.43 -26.48 16.51
CA PHE A 10 -5.87 -25.12 16.35
C PHE A 10 -5.28 -24.57 17.66
N TYR A 11 -4.38 -25.32 18.29
CA TYR A 11 -3.63 -24.82 19.44
C TYR A 11 -2.14 -25.02 19.22
N VAL A 12 -1.51 -23.99 18.64
CA VAL A 12 -0.05 -23.83 18.66
C VAL A 12 0.40 -23.70 20.11
N SER A 13 1.37 -24.52 20.54
CA SER A 13 1.80 -24.54 21.94
C SER A 13 2.47 -23.20 22.32
N ARG A 14 2.50 -22.84 23.61
CA ARG A 14 3.27 -21.66 24.09
C ARG A 14 4.75 -21.69 23.68
N LEU A 15 5.30 -22.89 23.53
CA LEU A 15 6.69 -23.10 23.09
C LEU A 15 6.86 -22.78 21.60
N ASP A 16 5.85 -23.10 20.79
CA ASP A 16 5.82 -22.77 19.37
C ASP A 16 5.55 -21.27 19.17
N PHE A 17 4.67 -20.65 19.98
CA PHE A 17 4.47 -19.19 19.99
C PHE A 17 5.76 -18.39 20.23
N LEU A 18 6.58 -18.78 21.22
CA LEU A 18 7.88 -18.13 21.48
C LEU A 18 8.87 -18.28 20.32
N ARG A 19 8.73 -19.32 19.49
CA ARG A 19 9.51 -19.51 18.25
C ARG A 19 9.01 -18.67 17.08
N TYR A 20 7.82 -18.08 17.17
CA TYR A 20 7.20 -17.29 16.10
C TYR A 20 7.23 -15.77 16.34
N SER A 21 7.13 -15.30 17.59
CA SER A 21 6.86 -13.88 17.85
C SER A 21 8.08 -12.95 17.77
N LEU A 22 9.30 -13.44 18.02
CA LEU A 22 10.59 -12.75 17.88
C LEU A 22 11.66 -13.82 17.75
N ALA A 23 12.86 -13.50 17.25
CA ALA A 23 13.97 -14.44 17.38
C ALA A 23 14.07 -14.93 18.83
N THR A 24 14.23 -16.23 19.03
CA THR A 24 14.09 -16.90 20.33
C THR A 24 15.03 -16.32 21.40
N SER A 25 16.13 -15.71 20.95
CA SER A 25 16.97 -14.82 21.73
C SER A 25 17.46 -13.67 20.84
N VAL A 26 17.39 -12.44 21.36
CA VAL A 26 18.01 -11.24 20.77
C VAL A 26 18.89 -10.62 21.85
N ALA A 27 20.19 -10.58 21.63
CA ALA A 27 21.13 -9.83 22.44
C ALA A 27 21.51 -8.54 21.71
N VAL A 28 21.44 -7.40 22.39
CA VAL A 28 21.85 -6.10 21.84
C VAL A 28 22.69 -5.34 22.87
N TRP A 29 23.78 -4.74 22.42
CA TRP A 29 24.65 -3.90 23.25
C TRP A 29 25.23 -2.73 22.45
N ALA A 30 25.88 -1.81 23.15
CA ALA A 30 26.51 -0.64 22.55
C ALA A 30 27.99 -0.90 22.25
N GLY A 31 28.47 -0.47 21.09
CA GLY A 31 29.88 -0.63 20.69
C GLY A 31 30.22 -2.01 20.13
N ALA A 32 31.50 -2.21 19.83
CA ALA A 32 32.04 -3.49 19.34
C ALA A 32 32.32 -4.50 20.46
N GLY A 33 32.67 -4.04 21.67
CA GLY A 33 33.08 -4.90 22.78
C GLY A 33 31.91 -5.72 23.33
N VAL A 34 32.10 -7.03 23.48
CA VAL A 34 31.07 -7.99 23.90
C VAL A 34 30.93 -7.97 25.43
N PRO A 35 29.77 -7.61 25.99
CA PRO A 35 29.53 -7.72 27.43
C PRO A 35 29.47 -9.19 27.85
N GLY A 36 30.05 -9.51 29.01
CA GLY A 36 29.88 -10.84 29.61
C GLY A 36 28.41 -11.14 29.96
N GLY A 37 28.01 -12.40 29.83
CA GLY A 37 26.68 -12.88 30.25
C GLY A 37 25.55 -12.78 29.22
N LEU A 38 25.86 -12.48 27.95
CA LEU A 38 24.87 -12.40 26.86
C LEU A 38 24.64 -13.72 26.11
N GLY A 39 25.18 -14.85 26.60
CA GLY A 39 25.03 -16.15 25.95
C GLY A 39 25.84 -16.32 24.65
N ILE A 40 26.75 -15.37 24.38
CA ILE A 40 27.80 -15.42 23.37
C ILE A 40 29.12 -15.04 24.05
N ASP A 41 30.18 -15.80 23.82
CA ASP A 41 31.52 -15.47 24.33
C ASP A 41 32.32 -14.61 23.34
N GLU A 42 33.47 -14.11 23.79
CA GLU A 42 34.29 -13.20 22.99
C GLU A 42 34.87 -13.88 21.74
N ALA A 43 35.19 -15.17 21.81
CA ALA A 43 35.76 -15.91 20.67
C ALA A 43 34.69 -16.14 19.59
N GLU A 44 33.49 -16.56 19.98
CA GLU A 44 32.35 -16.74 19.08
C GLU A 44 31.97 -15.40 18.40
N ALA A 45 31.96 -14.30 19.17
CA ALA A 45 31.68 -12.99 18.60
C ALA A 45 32.80 -12.49 17.66
N GLN A 46 34.07 -12.76 17.98
CA GLN A 46 35.20 -12.44 17.09
C GLN A 46 35.12 -13.22 15.78
N GLU A 47 34.73 -14.50 15.82
CA GLU A 47 34.49 -15.30 14.62
C GLU A 47 33.33 -14.74 13.78
N LEU A 48 32.18 -14.51 14.42
CA LEU A 48 30.97 -14.04 13.75
C LEU A 48 31.16 -12.66 13.10
N PHE A 49 31.77 -11.70 13.81
CA PHE A 49 32.00 -10.35 13.29
C PHE A 49 33.33 -10.18 12.56
N GLY A 50 34.17 -11.22 12.51
CA GLY A 50 35.44 -11.26 11.78
C GLY A 50 35.29 -11.44 10.27
N ALA A 51 34.06 -11.55 9.77
CA ALA A 51 33.75 -11.71 8.36
C ALA A 51 34.44 -10.65 7.47
N ALA A 52 35.14 -11.11 6.44
CA ALA A 52 36.01 -10.25 5.63
C ALA A 52 35.42 -9.92 4.24
N ALA A 53 34.33 -10.57 3.83
CA ALA A 53 33.78 -10.41 2.48
C ALA A 53 32.25 -10.35 2.46
N LEU A 54 31.73 -9.72 1.40
CA LEU A 54 30.32 -9.73 1.05
C LEU A 54 29.91 -11.17 0.67
N ALA A 55 28.81 -11.65 1.25
CA ALA A 55 28.31 -13.01 1.03
C ALA A 55 26.86 -13.00 0.54
N GLU A 56 26.64 -12.61 -0.71
CA GLU A 56 25.30 -12.50 -1.30
C GLU A 56 24.51 -13.80 -1.27
N ASN A 57 25.18 -14.94 -1.47
CA ASN A 57 24.57 -16.26 -1.38
C ASN A 57 24.04 -16.58 0.02
N SER A 58 24.67 -16.03 1.06
CA SER A 58 24.22 -16.18 2.45
C SER A 58 23.02 -15.29 2.78
N PHE A 59 22.79 -14.23 2.00
CA PHE A 59 21.70 -13.26 2.17
C PHE A 59 20.94 -13.04 0.84
N PRO A 60 20.25 -14.06 0.30
CA PRO A 60 19.75 -14.04 -1.07
C PRO A 60 18.63 -13.01 -1.34
N GLN A 61 17.95 -12.54 -0.29
CA GLN A 61 16.95 -11.46 -0.36
C GLN A 61 17.49 -10.11 0.15
N SER A 62 18.82 -10.00 0.27
CA SER A 62 19.52 -8.83 0.82
C SER A 62 19.01 -8.44 2.23
N VAL A 63 18.94 -7.15 2.52
CA VAL A 63 18.53 -6.57 3.79
C VAL A 63 17.41 -5.57 3.59
N ALA A 64 16.58 -5.38 4.61
CA ALA A 64 15.55 -4.37 4.63
C ALA A 64 15.42 -3.72 6.01
N SER A 65 14.92 -2.49 6.05
CA SER A 65 14.60 -1.81 7.29
C SER A 65 13.24 -1.13 7.21
N GLY A 66 12.57 -0.97 8.34
CA GLY A 66 11.25 -0.38 8.34
C GLY A 66 10.73 -0.04 9.73
N ASP A 67 9.52 0.50 9.76
CA ASP A 67 8.86 1.03 10.96
C ASP A 67 9.79 1.89 11.83
N PRO A 68 10.36 2.97 11.27
CA PRO A 68 11.26 3.84 12.00
C PRO A 68 10.57 4.45 13.22
N LYS A 69 11.33 4.61 14.29
CA LYS A 69 10.96 5.30 15.53
C LYS A 69 12.01 6.37 15.85
N PRO A 70 11.74 7.31 16.77
CA PRO A 70 12.73 8.33 17.13
C PRO A 70 14.06 7.76 17.61
N ASN A 71 14.04 6.58 18.22
CA ASN A 71 15.19 5.88 18.78
C ASN A 71 15.11 4.39 18.48
N GLY A 72 14.58 4.04 17.31
CA GLY A 72 14.33 2.66 16.95
C GLY A 72 14.09 2.46 15.46
N ILE A 73 14.14 1.20 15.05
CA ILE A 73 13.96 0.73 13.68
C ILE A 73 13.69 -0.78 13.72
N VAL A 74 13.05 -1.33 12.70
CA VAL A 74 13.08 -2.77 12.43
C VAL A 74 14.17 -3.06 11.42
N LEU A 75 15.06 -4.00 11.72
CA LEU A 75 16.03 -4.55 10.76
C LEU A 75 15.58 -5.94 10.34
N TRP A 76 15.71 -6.24 9.05
CA TRP A 76 15.29 -7.49 8.46
C TRP A 76 16.33 -8.06 7.49
N THR A 77 16.47 -9.39 7.47
CA THR A 77 17.11 -10.15 6.39
C THR A 77 16.59 -11.59 6.41
N ARG A 78 16.98 -12.41 5.43
CA ARG A 78 16.81 -13.87 5.45
C ARG A 78 18.15 -14.50 5.12
N ILE A 79 18.55 -15.50 5.91
CA ILE A 79 19.77 -16.26 5.64
C ILE A 79 19.49 -17.51 4.80
N ALA A 80 20.42 -17.86 3.92
CA ALA A 80 20.45 -19.18 3.29
C ALA A 80 21.18 -20.17 4.22
N ALA A 81 20.44 -20.74 5.18
CA ALA A 81 21.00 -21.68 6.13
C ALA A 81 21.52 -22.95 5.44
N GLN A 82 22.71 -23.40 5.86
CA GLN A 82 23.35 -24.62 5.34
C GLN A 82 22.89 -25.90 6.06
N SER A 83 22.16 -25.74 7.18
CA SER A 83 21.71 -26.83 8.03
C SER A 83 20.25 -26.60 8.48
N SER A 84 19.60 -27.65 9.00
CA SER A 84 18.26 -27.54 9.61
C SER A 84 18.30 -27.07 11.07
N ALA A 85 19.45 -26.64 11.57
CA ALA A 85 19.63 -26.23 12.96
C ALA A 85 19.06 -24.83 13.23
N THR A 86 19.10 -24.43 14.51
CA THR A 86 18.99 -23.01 14.87
C THR A 86 20.33 -22.33 14.56
N GLU A 87 20.26 -21.20 13.89
CA GLU A 87 21.41 -20.45 13.39
C GLU A 87 21.53 -19.13 14.12
N ARG A 88 22.76 -18.68 14.39
CA ARG A 88 23.05 -17.38 14.98
C ARG A 88 23.49 -16.40 13.90
N VAL A 89 22.88 -15.23 13.92
CA VAL A 89 23.16 -14.14 12.98
C VAL A 89 23.63 -12.93 13.79
N GLY A 90 24.79 -12.39 13.45
CA GLY A 90 25.28 -11.15 14.03
C GLY A 90 24.69 -9.96 13.30
N TYR A 91 24.56 -8.82 13.96
CA TYR A 91 24.25 -7.56 13.29
C TYR A 91 25.00 -6.40 13.96
N ARG A 92 25.33 -5.40 13.14
CA ARG A 92 25.91 -4.13 13.61
C ARG A 92 25.17 -2.96 13.00
N VAL A 93 25.03 -1.90 13.78
CA VAL A 93 24.50 -0.60 13.37
C VAL A 93 25.55 0.45 13.62
N ALA A 94 25.94 1.19 12.58
CA ALA A 94 26.91 2.27 12.65
C ALA A 94 26.29 3.59 12.16
N ILE A 95 26.94 4.71 12.48
CA ILE A 95 26.52 6.02 11.96
C ILE A 95 26.78 6.02 10.44
N ASP A 96 25.81 6.53 9.68
CA ASP A 96 25.98 6.82 8.26
C ASP A 96 26.66 8.20 8.13
N ASP A 97 27.98 8.19 8.29
CA ASP A 97 28.89 9.33 8.19
C ASP A 97 29.92 9.11 7.06
N SER A 98 30.92 9.98 6.95
CA SER A 98 31.90 9.94 5.87
C SER A 98 32.86 8.74 5.91
N ARG A 99 32.83 7.90 6.95
CA ARG A 99 33.67 6.70 7.03
C ARG A 99 33.30 5.71 5.93
N SER A 100 34.27 4.97 5.42
CA SER A 100 33.99 3.76 4.64
C SER A 100 33.21 2.74 5.48
N ASP A 101 32.53 1.80 4.84
CA ASP A 101 31.82 0.75 5.60
C ASP A 101 32.77 -0.05 6.48
N ALA A 102 33.98 -0.35 6.00
CA ALA A 102 35.00 -1.08 6.77
C ALA A 102 35.36 -0.34 8.08
N GLU A 103 35.57 0.98 8.02
CA GLU A 103 35.86 1.81 9.20
C GLU A 103 34.65 2.02 10.11
N ALA A 104 33.44 1.99 9.57
CA ALA A 104 32.24 2.25 10.35
C ALA A 104 31.86 1.06 11.23
N PHE A 105 32.02 -0.16 10.70
CA PHE A 105 31.65 -1.37 11.40
C PHE A 105 32.73 -1.87 12.38
N THR A 106 33.91 -1.25 12.44
CA THR A 106 34.88 -1.45 13.53
C THR A 106 34.50 -0.68 14.80
N ASP A 107 33.78 0.43 14.68
CA ASP A 107 33.22 1.21 15.79
C ASP A 107 31.70 1.42 15.61
N PRO A 108 30.90 0.35 15.78
CA PRO A 108 29.45 0.41 15.64
C PRO A 108 28.80 1.09 16.85
N VAL A 109 27.65 1.71 16.62
CA VAL A 109 26.79 2.27 17.68
C VAL A 109 26.14 1.14 18.47
N LEU A 110 25.65 0.12 17.77
CA LEU A 110 25.06 -1.08 18.36
C LEU A 110 25.63 -2.32 17.69
N SER A 111 25.79 -3.38 18.48
CA SER A 111 26.02 -4.73 18.00
C SER A 111 24.99 -5.66 18.62
N GLY A 112 24.71 -6.77 17.98
CA GLY A 112 23.83 -7.78 18.52
C GLY A 112 23.93 -9.12 17.84
N VAL A 113 23.37 -10.13 18.48
CA VAL A 113 23.24 -11.49 17.95
C VAL A 113 21.82 -11.95 18.12
N VAL A 114 21.34 -12.66 17.12
CA VAL A 114 19.97 -13.09 17.01
C VAL A 114 19.88 -14.51 16.49
N GLU A 115 19.00 -15.32 17.08
CA GLU A 115 18.77 -16.70 16.64
C GLU A 115 17.60 -16.80 15.66
N THR A 116 17.77 -17.60 14.61
CA THR A 116 16.70 -17.93 13.65
C THR A 116 16.71 -19.41 13.30
N SER A 117 15.63 -19.92 12.70
CA SER A 117 15.50 -21.34 12.34
C SER A 117 14.51 -21.55 11.20
N GLY A 118 14.43 -22.78 10.70
CA GLY A 118 13.48 -23.18 9.66
C GLY A 118 12.00 -22.95 10.01
N ALA A 119 11.66 -22.79 11.29
CA ALA A 119 10.30 -22.46 11.73
C ALA A 119 9.79 -21.15 11.11
N ARG A 120 10.67 -20.20 10.80
CA ARG A 120 10.36 -18.91 10.17
C ARG A 120 11.07 -18.68 8.85
N ASP A 121 11.39 -19.78 8.16
CA ASP A 121 12.20 -19.78 6.93
C ASP A 121 13.51 -19.00 7.07
N TYR A 122 14.15 -19.09 8.25
CA TYR A 122 15.41 -18.41 8.57
C TYR A 122 15.39 -16.89 8.37
N THR A 123 14.21 -16.27 8.42
CA THR A 123 14.06 -14.81 8.48
C THR A 123 14.59 -14.29 9.81
N VAL A 124 15.25 -13.14 9.76
CA VAL A 124 15.76 -12.40 10.91
C VAL A 124 15.00 -11.08 10.94
N LYS A 125 14.31 -10.81 12.04
CA LYS A 125 13.60 -9.55 12.26
C LYS A 125 13.88 -9.04 13.66
N ILE A 126 14.48 -7.85 13.74
CA ILE A 126 14.92 -7.23 15.00
C ILE A 126 14.22 -5.89 15.15
N GLN A 127 13.31 -5.78 16.12
CA GLN A 127 12.74 -4.49 16.49
C GLN A 127 13.67 -3.79 17.49
N LEU A 128 14.56 -2.94 16.98
CA LEU A 128 15.48 -2.16 17.80
C LEU A 128 14.78 -0.96 18.41
N GLN A 129 14.98 -0.78 19.71
CA GLN A 129 14.55 0.39 20.47
C GLN A 129 15.63 0.70 21.50
N ASN A 130 16.50 1.68 21.22
CA ASN A 130 17.70 1.92 22.02
C ASN A 130 18.08 3.40 22.04
N SER A 131 18.42 3.93 23.23
CA SER A 131 18.78 5.35 23.43
C SER A 131 20.05 5.81 22.71
N LYS A 132 20.86 4.87 22.20
CA LYS A 132 22.01 5.15 21.34
C LYS A 132 21.60 5.51 19.90
N LEU A 133 20.42 5.06 19.46
CA LEU A 133 19.80 5.55 18.23
C LEU A 133 19.16 6.91 18.54
N LYS A 134 19.65 7.94 17.86
CA LYS A 134 19.22 9.33 18.05
C LYS A 134 18.15 9.68 17.02
N PRO A 135 17.17 10.53 17.36
CA PRO A 135 16.17 11.01 16.40
C PRO A 135 16.78 11.75 15.21
N SER A 136 16.09 11.69 14.07
CA SER A 136 16.50 12.36 12.82
C SER A 136 17.93 12.05 12.35
N ARG A 137 18.45 10.85 12.65
CA ARG A 137 19.83 10.47 12.32
C ARG A 137 19.83 9.31 11.33
N ARG A 138 20.70 9.40 10.32
CA ARG A 138 20.97 8.30 9.40
C ARG A 138 21.96 7.31 10.01
N TYR A 139 21.67 6.04 9.81
CA TYR A 139 22.47 4.91 10.23
C TYR A 139 22.62 3.94 9.07
N ARG A 140 23.68 3.15 9.13
CA ARG A 140 23.90 2.00 8.26
C ARG A 140 24.00 0.73 9.10
N TYR A 141 23.65 -0.40 8.53
CA TYR A 141 23.65 -1.68 9.22
C TYR A 141 24.07 -2.83 8.31
N ARG A 142 24.56 -3.91 8.93
CA ARG A 142 24.92 -5.18 8.28
C ARG A 142 24.55 -6.35 9.16
N PHE A 143 24.28 -7.48 8.52
CA PHE A 143 24.20 -8.79 9.14
C PHE A 143 25.46 -9.61 8.85
N TYR A 144 25.75 -10.54 9.74
CA TYR A 144 26.94 -11.39 9.73
C TYR A 144 26.50 -12.84 9.92
N TYR A 145 26.89 -13.70 8.99
CA TYR A 145 26.55 -15.12 8.99
C TYR A 145 27.55 -15.89 8.13
N ASP A 146 27.93 -17.10 8.58
CA ASP A 146 28.77 -18.04 7.81
C ASP A 146 30.07 -17.42 7.26
N GLY A 147 30.80 -16.68 8.11
CA GLY A 147 32.06 -16.04 7.74
C GLY A 147 31.95 -14.84 6.76
N GLY A 148 30.72 -14.46 6.39
CA GLY A 148 30.43 -13.36 5.48
C GLY A 148 29.52 -12.29 6.08
N PHE A 149 29.38 -11.16 5.37
CA PHE A 149 28.44 -10.10 5.72
C PHE A 149 27.45 -9.80 4.59
N SER A 150 26.27 -9.31 4.97
CA SER A 150 25.23 -8.85 4.04
C SER A 150 25.63 -7.58 3.31
N ARG A 151 24.90 -7.22 2.25
CA ARG A 151 24.92 -5.84 1.73
C ARG A 151 24.61 -4.83 2.86
N THR A 152 25.14 -3.63 2.73
CA THR A 152 24.94 -2.55 3.72
C THR A 152 23.59 -1.91 3.52
N GLY A 153 22.70 -2.07 4.49
CA GLY A 153 21.45 -1.34 4.54
C GLY A 153 21.60 0.02 5.22
N ARG A 154 20.67 0.94 4.96
CA ARG A 154 20.59 2.28 5.54
C ARG A 154 19.18 2.57 6.03
N PHE A 155 19.08 3.41 7.05
CA PHE A 155 17.81 3.95 7.52
C PHE A 155 18.00 5.31 8.18
N LYS A 156 16.90 6.04 8.33
CA LYS A 156 16.83 7.23 9.16
C LYS A 156 15.80 7.03 10.26
N THR A 157 16.16 7.35 11.50
CA THR A 157 15.19 7.38 12.61
C THR A 157 14.24 8.56 12.46
N LEU A 158 13.02 8.41 12.97
CA LEU A 158 12.05 9.50 12.98
C LEU A 158 12.56 10.70 13.81
N PRO A 159 12.05 11.91 13.56
CA PRO A 159 12.23 13.02 14.48
C PRO A 159 11.65 12.72 15.86
N ALA A 160 12.17 13.41 16.89
CA ALA A 160 11.55 13.34 18.22
C ALA A 160 10.11 13.87 18.14
N PRO A 161 9.15 13.36 18.94
CA PRO A 161 7.72 13.68 18.76
C PRO A 161 7.35 15.16 18.82
N THR A 162 8.16 16.00 19.49
CA THR A 162 7.96 17.44 19.64
C THR A 162 9.02 18.27 18.87
N ALA A 163 9.85 17.61 18.04
CA ALA A 163 10.86 18.30 17.26
C ALA A 163 10.21 19.25 16.25
N ASP A 164 10.80 20.42 16.06
CA ASP A 164 10.40 21.34 15.01
C ASP A 164 10.99 20.90 13.67
N VAL A 165 10.16 20.29 12.83
CA VAL A 165 10.60 19.69 11.57
C VAL A 165 10.23 20.63 10.42
N SER A 166 11.24 21.13 9.70
CA SER A 166 11.03 22.03 8.56
C SER A 166 10.53 21.28 7.33
N LYS A 167 10.99 20.03 7.14
CA LYS A 167 10.71 19.26 5.94
C LYS A 167 10.85 17.76 6.15
N ILE A 168 9.94 16.99 5.55
CA ILE A 168 10.04 15.54 5.35
C ILE A 168 9.85 15.22 3.87
N ARG A 169 10.59 14.23 3.37
CA ARG A 169 10.44 13.73 2.00
C ARG A 169 10.43 12.20 1.99
N PHE A 170 9.40 11.63 1.37
CA PHE A 170 9.23 10.17 1.24
C PHE A 170 8.67 9.82 -0.14
N GLY A 171 8.97 8.61 -0.62
CA GLY A 171 8.28 8.04 -1.77
C GLY A 171 7.10 7.20 -1.32
N TYR A 172 6.09 7.02 -2.15
CA TYR A 172 5.05 6.03 -1.90
C TYR A 172 4.62 5.32 -3.19
N ILE A 173 4.31 4.03 -3.03
CA ILE A 173 4.10 3.03 -4.08
C ILE A 173 3.08 1.99 -3.64
N SER A 174 2.51 1.28 -4.61
CA SER A 174 1.65 0.11 -4.45
C SER A 174 1.80 -0.81 -5.66
N CYS A 175 1.26 -2.02 -5.58
CA CYS A 175 0.92 -2.86 -6.74
C CYS A 175 2.13 -3.13 -7.65
N GLN A 176 2.97 -4.06 -7.19
CA GLN A 176 4.21 -4.44 -7.86
C GLN A 176 4.18 -5.87 -8.38
N ASP A 177 3.17 -6.26 -9.16
CA ASP A 177 3.11 -7.62 -9.71
C ASP A 177 4.41 -7.97 -10.46
N TYR A 178 5.09 -9.02 -9.99
CA TYR A 178 6.37 -9.46 -10.50
C TYR A 178 6.23 -10.00 -11.92
N THR A 179 5.12 -10.68 -12.25
CA THR A 179 4.97 -11.34 -13.55
C THR A 179 4.68 -10.35 -14.67
N ASN A 180 4.18 -9.15 -14.36
CA ASN A 180 3.72 -8.17 -15.35
C ASN A 180 4.81 -7.25 -15.89
N GLY A 181 5.91 -7.02 -15.18
CA GLY A 181 6.94 -6.11 -15.67
C GLY A 181 8.19 -6.03 -14.79
N TYR A 182 9.17 -5.25 -15.26
CA TYR A 182 10.41 -4.97 -14.54
C TYR A 182 10.22 -3.87 -13.49
N TYR A 183 10.88 -3.95 -12.34
CA TYR A 183 10.77 -2.93 -11.28
C TYR A 183 11.60 -1.66 -11.56
N ASN A 184 11.48 -1.10 -12.76
CA ASN A 184 12.20 0.12 -13.16
C ASN A 184 11.71 1.34 -12.36
N ALA A 185 10.45 1.36 -11.93
CA ALA A 185 9.96 2.37 -10.99
C ALA A 185 10.79 2.39 -9.69
N LEU A 186 11.12 1.21 -9.14
CA LEU A 186 11.92 1.10 -7.92
C LEU A 186 13.37 1.53 -8.13
N TYR A 187 13.94 1.27 -9.31
CA TYR A 187 15.26 1.77 -9.69
C TYR A 187 15.35 3.30 -9.64
N HIS A 188 14.36 3.99 -10.20
CA HIS A 188 14.35 5.45 -10.22
C HIS A 188 13.98 6.03 -8.85
N LEU A 189 13.05 5.39 -8.13
CA LEU A 189 12.73 5.78 -6.76
C LEU A 189 13.95 5.65 -5.83
N GLU A 190 14.78 4.62 -6.01
CA GLU A 190 16.04 4.49 -5.28
C GLU A 190 16.97 5.69 -5.53
N LYS A 191 16.91 6.39 -6.66
CA LYS A 191 17.74 7.58 -6.91
C LYS A 191 17.17 8.87 -6.30
N GLU A 192 15.93 8.85 -5.84
CA GLU A 192 15.32 10.01 -5.19
C GLU A 192 15.99 10.34 -3.87
N ASN A 193 15.99 11.62 -3.50
CA ASN A 193 16.42 12.05 -2.17
C ASN A 193 15.29 11.87 -1.15
N VAL A 194 14.93 10.61 -0.90
CA VAL A 194 13.93 10.18 0.10
C VAL A 194 14.63 9.40 1.22
N ASP A 195 14.15 9.56 2.45
CA ASP A 195 14.62 8.77 3.60
C ASP A 195 13.70 7.57 3.91
N TYR A 196 12.45 7.65 3.44
CA TYR A 196 11.37 6.71 3.74
C TYR A 196 10.62 6.33 2.47
N VAL A 197 10.11 5.12 2.43
CA VAL A 197 9.15 4.64 1.42
C VAL A 197 7.89 4.15 2.14
N VAL A 198 6.72 4.62 1.69
CA VAL A 198 5.42 4.07 2.13
C VAL A 198 4.95 3.07 1.08
N HIS A 199 4.69 1.83 1.47
CA HIS A 199 4.09 0.81 0.61
C HIS A 199 2.64 0.61 1.01
N LEU A 200 1.72 0.84 0.07
CA LEU A 200 0.29 0.92 0.35
C LEU A 200 -0.49 -0.37 0.13
N GLY A 201 0.13 -1.38 -0.49
CA GLY A 201 -0.58 -2.61 -0.80
C GLY A 201 0.10 -3.41 -1.89
N ASP A 202 -0.23 -4.69 -2.03
CA ASP A 202 0.16 -5.52 -3.17
C ASP A 202 1.68 -5.60 -3.37
N TYR A 203 2.38 -5.83 -2.27
CA TYR A 203 3.82 -6.11 -2.26
C TYR A 203 4.12 -7.44 -2.95
N THR A 204 3.21 -8.41 -2.85
CA THR A 204 3.20 -9.68 -3.59
C THR A 204 1.83 -9.89 -4.22
N TYR A 205 1.78 -10.72 -5.26
CA TYR A 205 0.53 -11.27 -5.78
C TYR A 205 0.47 -12.76 -5.46
N GLU A 206 -0.68 -13.20 -5.01
CA GLU A 206 -0.99 -14.60 -4.71
C GLU A 206 -1.23 -15.41 -5.97
N THR A 207 -1.36 -14.80 -7.14
CA THR A 207 -1.52 -15.48 -8.43
C THR A 207 -0.39 -15.13 -9.40
N VAL A 208 -0.15 -16.01 -10.39
CA VAL A 208 0.90 -15.82 -11.41
C VAL A 208 0.43 -15.99 -12.85
N ALA A 209 -0.80 -16.46 -13.05
CA ALA A 209 -1.37 -16.75 -14.37
C ALA A 209 -2.87 -16.38 -14.46
N SER A 210 -3.28 -15.33 -13.75
CA SER A 210 -4.66 -14.82 -13.83
C SER A 210 -4.97 -14.25 -15.22
N ASP A 211 -5.95 -14.83 -15.92
CA ASP A 211 -6.38 -14.36 -17.25
C ASP A 211 -6.93 -12.92 -17.25
N SER A 212 -7.33 -12.38 -16.10
CA SER A 212 -7.94 -11.04 -16.01
C SER A 212 -6.94 -9.89 -15.91
N PHE A 213 -5.73 -10.13 -15.40
CA PHE A 213 -4.74 -9.06 -15.14
C PHE A 213 -3.27 -9.52 -15.22
N GLN A 214 -3.01 -10.76 -15.64
CA GLN A 214 -1.67 -11.31 -15.88
C GLN A 214 -1.58 -11.96 -17.27
N GLY A 215 -0.37 -12.38 -17.67
CA GLY A 215 -0.12 -13.09 -18.94
C GLY A 215 0.57 -12.26 -20.02
N ASN A 216 0.81 -10.97 -19.76
CA ASN A 216 1.44 -10.07 -20.72
C ASN A 216 2.90 -9.71 -20.41
N GLY A 217 3.44 -10.05 -19.24
CA GLY A 217 4.79 -9.65 -18.87
C GLY A 217 5.93 -10.52 -19.43
N PRO A 218 7.19 -10.28 -19.02
CA PRO A 218 8.37 -10.97 -19.54
C PRO A 218 8.36 -12.49 -19.25
N GLU A 219 8.83 -13.31 -20.19
CA GLU A 219 8.84 -14.77 -20.09
C GLU A 219 9.69 -15.25 -18.90
N GLU A 220 10.84 -14.62 -18.67
CA GLU A 220 11.77 -14.91 -17.57
C GLU A 220 11.21 -14.54 -16.18
N ARG A 221 10.13 -13.76 -16.14
CA ARG A 221 9.41 -13.40 -14.92
C ARG A 221 8.23 -14.31 -14.62
N GLN A 222 7.89 -15.23 -15.51
CA GLN A 222 6.89 -16.26 -15.26
C GLN A 222 7.46 -17.36 -14.36
N PHE A 223 6.64 -17.88 -13.45
CA PHE A 223 7.00 -19.00 -12.56
C PHE A 223 5.72 -19.69 -12.06
N THR A 224 5.88 -20.89 -11.49
CA THR A 224 4.79 -21.60 -10.79
C THR A 224 5.11 -21.74 -9.31
N PHE A 225 4.08 -21.92 -8.49
CA PHE A 225 4.26 -22.11 -7.05
C PHE A 225 4.79 -23.52 -6.72
N PRO A 226 5.34 -23.74 -5.50
CA PRO A 226 5.95 -25.01 -5.11
C PRO A 226 5.05 -26.25 -5.18
N ASP A 227 3.73 -26.08 -5.18
CA ASP A 227 2.73 -27.14 -5.37
C ASP A 227 2.44 -27.43 -6.85
N GLY A 228 2.98 -26.61 -7.77
CA GLY A 228 2.78 -26.68 -9.21
C GLY A 228 1.55 -25.91 -9.71
N GLY A 229 0.83 -25.22 -8.82
CA GLY A 229 -0.31 -24.37 -9.17
C GLY A 229 0.07 -22.93 -9.48
N ASP A 230 -0.96 -22.15 -9.80
CA ASP A 230 -0.87 -20.74 -10.17
C ASP A 230 -1.40 -19.80 -9.07
N GLU A 231 -1.74 -20.34 -7.88
CA GLU A 231 -2.15 -19.58 -6.70
C GLU A 231 -1.34 -19.96 -5.44
N GLU A 232 -1.12 -19.00 -4.53
CA GLU A 232 -0.58 -19.22 -3.19
C GLU A 232 -1.68 -19.72 -2.24
N LEU A 233 -1.63 -21.01 -1.88
CA LEU A 233 -2.63 -21.62 -0.99
C LEU A 233 -2.06 -21.97 0.39
N THR A 234 -0.77 -22.29 0.46
CA THR A 234 -0.12 -22.74 1.70
C THR A 234 0.96 -21.77 2.16
N LEU A 235 1.37 -21.88 3.43
CA LEU A 235 2.51 -21.11 3.95
C LEU A 235 3.79 -21.32 3.13
N ARG A 236 3.96 -22.50 2.52
CA ARG A 236 5.12 -22.77 1.66
C ARG A 236 5.08 -21.91 0.39
N ASP A 237 3.90 -21.68 -0.16
CA ASP A 237 3.68 -20.93 -1.39
C ASP A 237 3.84 -19.43 -1.13
N TYR A 238 3.17 -18.87 -0.12
CA TYR A 238 3.36 -17.47 0.28
C TYR A 238 4.83 -17.13 0.56
N ARG A 239 5.54 -17.98 1.33
CA ARG A 239 6.98 -17.78 1.57
C ARG A 239 7.78 -17.80 0.26
N PHE A 240 7.38 -18.63 -0.69
CA PHE A 240 8.02 -18.68 -2.00
C PHE A 240 7.78 -17.39 -2.79
N GLY A 241 6.55 -16.86 -2.86
CA GLY A 241 6.28 -15.59 -3.52
C GLY A 241 7.09 -14.44 -2.93
N TYR A 242 7.11 -14.28 -1.61
CA TYR A 242 7.95 -13.26 -0.97
C TYR A 242 9.44 -13.41 -1.30
N LYS A 243 9.96 -14.64 -1.33
CA LYS A 243 11.35 -14.88 -1.73
C LYS A 243 11.58 -14.49 -3.18
N LYS A 244 10.66 -14.85 -4.07
CA LYS A 244 10.71 -14.59 -5.52
C LYS A 244 10.67 -13.09 -5.80
N TYR A 245 9.71 -12.36 -5.26
CA TYR A 245 9.60 -10.90 -5.44
C TYR A 245 10.86 -10.20 -4.94
N LYS A 246 11.36 -10.57 -3.75
CA LYS A 246 12.59 -10.02 -3.17
C LYS A 246 13.89 -10.49 -3.86
N THR A 247 13.83 -11.29 -4.92
CA THR A 247 15.00 -11.52 -5.79
C THR A 247 15.26 -10.37 -6.75
N ASP A 248 14.28 -9.48 -6.96
CA ASP A 248 14.47 -8.36 -7.87
C ASP A 248 15.56 -7.39 -7.36
N PRO A 249 16.59 -7.09 -8.17
CA PRO A 249 17.71 -6.26 -7.74
C PRO A 249 17.34 -4.78 -7.53
N ASN A 250 16.33 -4.25 -8.20
CA ASN A 250 15.84 -2.89 -7.96
C ASN A 250 15.12 -2.80 -6.62
N LEU A 251 14.31 -3.80 -6.27
CA LEU A 251 13.66 -3.88 -4.97
C LEU A 251 14.67 -4.04 -3.83
N GLN A 252 15.69 -4.89 -4.00
CA GLN A 252 16.77 -5.04 -3.01
C GLN A 252 17.52 -3.72 -2.79
N ARG A 253 17.90 -3.01 -3.86
CA ARG A 253 18.57 -1.71 -3.76
C ARG A 253 17.73 -0.66 -3.03
N LEU A 254 16.42 -0.62 -3.27
CA LEU A 254 15.53 0.31 -2.58
C LEU A 254 15.42 -0.02 -1.08
N HIS A 255 15.30 -1.30 -0.72
CA HIS A 255 15.30 -1.78 0.67
C HIS A 255 16.63 -1.53 1.39
N GLU A 256 17.74 -1.62 0.68
CA GLU A 256 19.08 -1.28 1.19
C GLU A 256 19.21 0.23 1.47
N LYS A 257 18.45 1.09 0.78
CA LYS A 257 18.57 2.54 0.91
C LYS A 257 17.64 3.14 1.96
N CYS A 258 16.38 2.72 1.99
CA CYS A 258 15.31 3.42 2.69
C CYS A 258 14.65 2.58 3.78
N ALA A 259 14.13 3.26 4.80
CA ALA A 259 13.23 2.61 5.76
C ALA A 259 11.80 2.56 5.18
N PHE A 260 11.19 1.39 5.19
CA PHE A 260 9.84 1.17 4.70
C PHE A 260 8.78 1.34 5.82
N ILE A 261 7.65 1.93 5.47
CA ILE A 261 6.41 1.96 6.26
C ILE A 261 5.36 1.24 5.41
N MET A 262 4.94 0.06 5.82
CA MET A 262 4.15 -0.83 4.95
C MET A 262 2.81 -1.19 5.56
N ILE A 263 1.77 -1.18 4.74
CA ILE A 263 0.54 -1.93 4.99
C ILE A 263 0.47 -3.06 3.94
N TRP A 264 -0.45 -4.02 4.10
CA TRP A 264 -0.82 -4.92 3.02
C TRP A 264 -2.01 -4.36 2.26
N ASP A 265 -2.40 -5.03 1.20
CA ASP A 265 -3.72 -4.96 0.61
C ASP A 265 -4.27 -6.39 0.45
N ASP A 266 -5.11 -6.67 -0.54
CA ASP A 266 -5.77 -7.96 -0.72
C ASP A 266 -4.82 -9.02 -1.26
N HIS A 267 -3.97 -8.71 -2.24
CA HIS A 267 -3.09 -9.68 -2.90
C HIS A 267 -1.99 -10.28 -2.01
N GLU A 268 -1.72 -9.70 -0.83
CA GLU A 268 -0.97 -10.39 0.23
C GLU A 268 -1.64 -11.65 0.77
N PHE A 269 -2.92 -11.86 0.44
CA PHE A 269 -3.70 -13.05 0.74
C PHE A 269 -4.45 -13.57 -0.48
N ALA A 270 -5.44 -12.83 -0.99
CA ALA A 270 -6.21 -13.17 -2.17
C ALA A 270 -6.96 -11.96 -2.71
N ASN A 271 -7.12 -11.87 -4.03
CA ASN A 271 -7.87 -10.84 -4.73
C ASN A 271 -9.25 -10.58 -4.08
N ASP A 272 -9.57 -9.31 -3.87
CA ASP A 272 -10.80 -8.79 -3.25
C ASP A 272 -11.09 -9.34 -1.84
N ALA A 273 -10.08 -9.87 -1.14
CA ALA A 273 -10.34 -10.55 0.11
C ALA A 273 -10.89 -9.65 1.23
N TYR A 274 -11.77 -10.23 2.04
CA TYR A 274 -12.29 -9.61 3.25
C TYR A 274 -12.25 -10.62 4.39
N GLN A 275 -11.78 -10.21 5.57
CA GLN A 275 -11.68 -11.09 6.73
C GLN A 275 -10.90 -12.37 6.39
N ILE A 276 -11.54 -13.53 6.44
CA ILE A 276 -10.95 -14.84 6.10
C ILE A 276 -11.42 -15.36 4.73
N SER A 277 -12.14 -14.55 3.97
CA SER A 277 -12.77 -14.94 2.71
C SER A 277 -11.92 -14.53 1.53
N ALA A 278 -11.75 -15.44 0.57
CA ALA A 278 -11.05 -15.24 -0.69
C ALA A 278 -12.06 -15.40 -1.84
N PRO A 279 -12.78 -14.32 -2.23
CA PRO A 279 -13.95 -14.43 -3.11
C PRO A 279 -13.61 -15.01 -4.49
N ASP A 280 -12.44 -14.67 -5.02
CA ASP A 280 -12.01 -15.07 -6.37
C ASP A 280 -11.23 -16.38 -6.42
N SER A 281 -10.89 -16.96 -5.26
CA SER A 281 -10.19 -18.24 -5.21
C SER A 281 -11.13 -19.42 -5.51
N GLY A 282 -10.75 -20.23 -6.51
CA GLY A 282 -11.33 -21.54 -6.85
C GLY A 282 -12.84 -21.61 -7.16
N GLY A 283 -13.22 -22.46 -8.13
CA GLY A 283 -14.59 -22.99 -8.29
C GLY A 283 -15.74 -21.97 -8.42
N ASN A 284 -16.96 -22.39 -8.04
CA ASN A 284 -18.18 -21.57 -8.15
C ASN A 284 -18.12 -20.34 -7.23
N GLN A 285 -18.40 -19.14 -7.78
CA GLN A 285 -18.45 -17.88 -7.04
C GLN A 285 -19.56 -17.85 -5.95
N ASP A 286 -20.57 -18.73 -6.05
CA ASP A 286 -21.63 -18.88 -5.04
C ASP A 286 -21.28 -19.81 -3.85
N GLY A 287 -20.06 -20.36 -3.82
CA GLY A 287 -19.61 -21.27 -2.76
C GLY A 287 -19.22 -20.58 -1.46
N ASP A 288 -18.96 -21.37 -0.39
CA ASP A 288 -18.30 -20.85 0.81
C ASP A 288 -16.84 -20.50 0.48
N LYS A 289 -16.53 -19.21 0.51
CA LYS A 289 -15.21 -18.66 0.16
C LYS A 289 -14.30 -18.47 1.37
N ARG A 290 -14.69 -18.92 2.57
CA ARG A 290 -13.88 -18.80 3.78
C ARG A 290 -12.70 -19.77 3.74
N ASP A 291 -11.50 -19.24 3.91
CA ASP A 291 -10.26 -20.00 4.03
C ASP A 291 -9.39 -19.46 5.18
N PRO A 292 -9.71 -19.84 6.44
CA PRO A 292 -8.91 -19.41 7.59
C PRO A 292 -7.48 -19.95 7.55
N GLY A 293 -7.23 -21.10 6.90
CA GLY A 293 -5.90 -21.70 6.81
C GLY A 293 -4.98 -20.93 5.87
N ARG A 294 -5.51 -20.52 4.70
CA ARG A 294 -4.81 -19.63 3.78
C ARG A 294 -4.59 -18.25 4.40
N ARG A 295 -5.55 -17.72 5.19
CA ARG A 295 -5.38 -16.42 5.86
C ARG A 295 -4.24 -16.47 6.88
N GLU A 296 -4.20 -17.51 7.73
CA GLU A 296 -3.10 -17.71 8.67
C GLU A 296 -1.75 -17.82 7.95
N ALA A 297 -1.70 -18.57 6.84
CA ALA A 297 -0.50 -18.71 6.03
C ALA A 297 -0.01 -17.36 5.46
N ALA A 298 -0.91 -16.57 4.89
CA ALA A 298 -0.64 -15.24 4.34
C ALA A 298 -0.16 -14.27 5.42
N SER A 299 -0.91 -14.11 6.51
CA SER A 299 -0.59 -13.20 7.61
C SER A 299 0.74 -13.54 8.27
N ARG A 300 1.06 -14.83 8.42
CA ARG A 300 2.35 -15.28 8.90
C ARG A 300 3.48 -14.95 7.93
N ALA A 301 3.33 -15.25 6.64
CA ALA A 301 4.35 -14.96 5.65
C ALA A 301 4.63 -13.45 5.55
N TRP A 302 3.58 -12.62 5.54
CA TRP A 302 3.71 -11.16 5.56
C TRP A 302 4.52 -10.67 6.78
N ALA A 303 4.18 -11.19 7.98
CA ALA A 303 4.89 -10.84 9.20
C ALA A 303 6.36 -11.32 9.21
N GLU A 304 6.67 -12.44 8.56
CA GLU A 304 8.01 -13.01 8.46
C GLU A 304 8.89 -12.24 7.45
N PHE A 305 8.34 -11.79 6.31
CA PHE A 305 9.11 -11.28 5.18
C PHE A 305 9.16 -9.76 5.05
N ASN A 306 8.30 -9.02 5.75
CA ASN A 306 8.31 -7.56 5.70
C ASN A 306 9.03 -6.94 6.91
N PRO A 307 9.76 -5.82 6.73
CA PRO A 307 10.49 -5.13 7.80
C PRO A 307 9.56 -4.30 8.70
N VAL A 308 8.47 -4.92 9.16
CA VAL A 308 7.40 -4.30 9.94
C VAL A 308 7.49 -4.66 11.41
N GLY A 309 7.22 -3.70 12.27
CA GLY A 309 7.31 -3.79 13.73
C GLY A 309 6.07 -4.38 14.37
N VAL A 310 5.31 -5.17 13.61
CA VAL A 310 4.09 -5.85 14.04
C VAL A 310 4.41 -7.21 14.66
N TYR A 311 3.54 -7.63 15.56
CA TYR A 311 3.62 -8.92 16.22
C TYR A 311 2.58 -9.86 15.62
N TYR A 312 3.02 -11.05 15.23
CA TYR A 312 2.16 -12.15 14.82
C TYR A 312 2.03 -13.15 15.98
N ASN A 313 0.79 -13.53 16.29
CA ASN A 313 0.43 -14.42 17.39
C ASN A 313 -0.48 -15.56 16.88
N PRO A 314 0.10 -16.71 16.49
CA PRO A 314 -0.67 -17.85 15.97
C PRO A 314 -1.54 -18.55 17.01
N SER A 315 -1.59 -18.07 18.26
CA SER A 315 -2.51 -18.58 19.29
C SER A 315 -3.83 -17.79 19.35
N LYS A 316 -4.02 -16.80 18.47
CA LYS A 316 -5.26 -16.03 18.30
C LYS A 316 -6.01 -16.54 17.07
N ASP A 317 -7.27 -16.16 16.94
CA ASP A 317 -8.02 -16.39 15.72
C ASP A 317 -7.48 -15.53 14.56
N PRO A 318 -7.74 -15.90 13.29
CA PRO A 318 -7.13 -15.25 12.12
C PRO A 318 -7.38 -13.74 11.99
N LEU A 319 -8.42 -13.18 12.62
CA LEU A 319 -8.64 -11.73 12.61
C LEU A 319 -7.86 -10.99 13.72
N ASN A 320 -7.35 -11.71 14.72
CA ASN A 320 -6.72 -11.12 15.91
C ASN A 320 -5.28 -11.62 16.14
N GLU A 321 -4.75 -12.46 15.25
CA GLU A 321 -3.37 -12.93 15.28
C GLU A 321 -2.36 -11.87 14.89
N ILE A 322 -2.79 -10.83 14.18
CA ILE A 322 -1.93 -9.74 13.73
C ILE A 322 -2.72 -8.43 13.72
N VAL A 323 -2.06 -7.34 14.09
CA VAL A 323 -2.60 -5.98 14.01
C VAL A 323 -1.58 -5.13 13.30
N ILE A 324 -1.95 -4.63 12.11
CA ILE A 324 -1.01 -3.94 11.24
C ILE A 324 -1.26 -2.43 11.14
N TYR A 325 -2.46 -1.95 11.45
CA TYR A 325 -2.74 -0.51 11.53
C TYR A 325 -1.90 0.14 12.64
N ARG A 326 -1.29 1.28 12.34
CA ARG A 326 -0.35 1.98 13.23
C ARG A 326 -0.11 3.40 12.74
N SER A 327 0.60 4.22 13.50
CA SER A 327 0.88 5.59 13.07
C SER A 327 2.27 6.08 13.44
N PHE A 328 2.73 7.07 12.67
CA PHE A 328 4.09 7.58 12.68
C PHE A 328 4.08 9.09 12.83
N ALA A 329 4.77 9.57 13.86
CA ALA A 329 4.86 10.98 14.20
C ALA A 329 6.18 11.57 13.70
N PHE A 330 6.10 12.49 12.74
CA PHE A 330 7.27 13.22 12.23
C PHE A 330 7.39 14.59 12.91
N GLY A 331 7.79 14.57 14.18
CA GLY A 331 7.84 15.78 15.01
C GLY A 331 6.48 16.45 15.13
N ASN A 332 6.48 17.78 15.07
CA ASN A 332 5.25 18.58 15.02
C ASN A 332 4.65 18.71 13.60
N LEU A 333 5.33 18.20 12.56
CA LEU A 333 4.98 18.49 11.18
C LEU A 333 3.83 17.62 10.66
N MET A 334 3.93 16.30 10.76
CA MET A 334 2.91 15.39 10.22
C MET A 334 2.71 14.14 11.08
N GLU A 335 1.46 13.73 11.26
CA GLU A 335 1.08 12.37 11.64
C GLU A 335 0.75 11.60 10.36
N LEU A 336 1.37 10.44 10.15
CA LEU A 336 0.93 9.47 9.14
C LEU A 336 0.22 8.33 9.87
N VAL A 337 -1.09 8.18 9.65
CA VAL A 337 -1.90 7.09 10.22
C VAL A 337 -2.14 6.06 9.11
N MET A 338 -1.67 4.83 9.34
CA MET A 338 -1.87 3.69 8.46
C MET A 338 -3.03 2.85 8.99
N THR A 339 -4.01 2.55 8.15
CA THR A 339 -5.16 1.67 8.45
C THR A 339 -5.04 0.35 7.70
N ASP A 340 -5.72 -0.68 8.21
CA ASP A 340 -5.94 -1.98 7.54
C ASP A 340 -7.38 -2.01 7.00
N GLU A 341 -7.53 -2.13 5.69
CA GLU A 341 -8.82 -2.08 5.01
C GLU A 341 -9.26 -3.44 4.47
N ARG A 342 -8.57 -4.54 4.84
CA ARG A 342 -8.90 -5.90 4.40
C ARG A 342 -9.31 -6.84 5.53
N LEU A 343 -8.64 -6.78 6.67
CA LEU A 343 -8.84 -7.79 7.72
C LEU A 343 -10.17 -7.64 8.46
N TYR A 344 -10.71 -6.43 8.55
CA TYR A 344 -11.89 -6.13 9.38
C TYR A 344 -13.13 -5.70 8.59
N ARG A 345 -12.98 -5.47 7.28
CA ARG A 345 -14.07 -5.05 6.40
C ARG A 345 -15.12 -6.14 6.26
N ASP A 346 -16.36 -5.73 5.97
CA ASP A 346 -17.38 -6.67 5.50
C ASP A 346 -17.09 -7.14 4.07
N GLY A 347 -17.78 -8.17 3.60
CA GLY A 347 -17.70 -8.60 2.20
C GLY A 347 -18.39 -7.62 1.25
N PRO A 348 -18.26 -7.81 -0.08
CA PRO A 348 -18.82 -6.92 -1.08
C PRO A 348 -20.33 -6.71 -0.87
N PRO A 349 -20.84 -5.47 -1.05
CA PRO A 349 -22.20 -5.08 -0.64
C PRO A 349 -23.31 -5.86 -1.35
N ASN A 350 -23.09 -6.21 -2.61
CA ASN A 350 -24.15 -6.69 -3.51
C ASN A 350 -24.00 -8.16 -3.92
N GLY A 351 -22.94 -8.84 -3.42
CA GLY A 351 -22.63 -10.22 -3.77
C GLY A 351 -21.18 -10.38 -4.25
N ASN A 352 -20.77 -11.64 -4.47
CA ASN A 352 -19.41 -11.98 -4.90
C ASN A 352 -19.29 -12.11 -6.42
N GLN A 353 -20.36 -11.95 -7.20
CA GLN A 353 -20.25 -12.03 -8.65
C GLN A 353 -19.46 -10.84 -9.18
N THR A 354 -18.78 -11.00 -10.31
CA THR A 354 -17.99 -9.92 -10.93
C THR A 354 -18.85 -8.67 -11.18
N GLN A 355 -20.08 -8.83 -11.67
CA GLN A 355 -21.01 -7.71 -11.95
C GLN A 355 -21.66 -7.11 -10.68
N ASP A 356 -21.58 -7.79 -9.54
CA ASP A 356 -22.01 -7.23 -8.25
C ASP A 356 -20.96 -6.25 -7.70
N ARG A 357 -19.70 -6.41 -8.13
CA ARG A 357 -18.52 -5.71 -7.59
C ARG A 357 -17.97 -4.65 -8.53
N TYR A 358 -17.94 -4.92 -9.84
CA TYR A 358 -17.30 -4.05 -10.81
C TYR A 358 -18.27 -3.57 -11.88
N VAL A 359 -18.09 -2.32 -12.32
CA VAL A 359 -18.91 -1.65 -13.35
C VAL A 359 -20.40 -1.86 -13.07
N THR A 360 -20.83 -1.45 -11.89
CA THR A 360 -22.13 -1.83 -11.32
C THR A 360 -22.95 -0.59 -10.90
N PRO A 361 -24.28 -0.59 -11.05
CA PRO A 361 -25.12 0.51 -10.60
C PRO A 361 -25.24 0.61 -9.07
N GLY A 362 -24.72 -0.38 -8.32
CA GLY A 362 -24.95 -0.52 -6.89
C GLY A 362 -26.31 -1.16 -6.58
N ALA A 363 -26.68 -1.19 -5.29
CA ALA A 363 -27.95 -1.78 -4.84
C ALA A 363 -29.18 -1.01 -5.36
N GLY A 364 -29.02 0.28 -5.66
CA GLY A 364 -30.10 1.14 -6.17
C GLY A 364 -31.22 1.41 -5.16
N GLN A 365 -31.06 0.99 -3.90
CA GLN A 365 -32.01 1.21 -2.80
C GLN A 365 -31.33 1.94 -1.63
N PRO A 366 -31.92 3.03 -1.09
CA PRO A 366 -31.35 3.72 0.07
C PRO A 366 -31.25 2.81 1.30
N GLY A 367 -30.08 2.78 1.92
CA GLY A 367 -29.83 2.01 3.15
C GLY A 367 -29.57 0.52 2.94
N GLU A 368 -29.43 0.07 1.68
CA GLU A 368 -29.02 -1.30 1.34
C GLU A 368 -27.66 -1.29 0.62
N GLY A 369 -27.02 -2.46 0.53
CA GLY A 369 -25.75 -2.64 -0.18
C GLY A 369 -24.66 -1.67 0.27
N GLU A 370 -24.19 -0.83 -0.64
CA GLU A 370 -23.14 0.16 -0.38
C GLU A 370 -23.58 1.30 0.55
N GLU A 371 -24.88 1.50 0.72
CA GLU A 371 -25.52 2.50 1.56
C GLU A 371 -25.91 1.97 2.95
N ASP A 372 -25.73 0.66 3.19
CA ASP A 372 -26.06 0.01 4.47
C ASP A 372 -25.27 0.63 5.64
N PRO A 373 -25.94 1.22 6.66
CA PRO A 373 -25.26 1.82 7.79
C PRO A 373 -24.50 0.81 8.66
N ASP A 374 -24.82 -0.47 8.64
CA ASP A 374 -24.18 -1.46 9.50
C ASP A 374 -22.89 -2.03 8.88
N ARG A 375 -22.60 -1.71 7.62
CA ARG A 375 -21.35 -2.11 6.96
C ARG A 375 -20.16 -1.24 7.38
N THR A 376 -19.00 -1.88 7.47
CA THR A 376 -17.74 -1.24 7.87
C THR A 376 -16.56 -1.74 7.02
N MET A 377 -15.67 -0.81 6.67
CA MET A 377 -14.36 -1.06 6.06
C MET A 377 -13.30 -1.25 7.15
N LEU A 378 -13.27 -0.36 8.14
CA LEU A 378 -12.20 -0.37 9.14
C LEU A 378 -12.48 -1.35 10.30
N GLY A 379 -13.72 -1.76 10.49
CA GLY A 379 -14.15 -2.45 11.70
C GLY A 379 -14.49 -1.48 12.83
N ASP A 380 -15.70 -1.64 13.35
CA ASP A 380 -16.30 -0.79 14.38
C ASP A 380 -16.43 -1.48 15.75
N GLY A 381 -15.96 -2.73 15.84
CA GLY A 381 -16.05 -3.58 17.04
C GLY A 381 -17.28 -4.50 17.08
N THR A 382 -18.21 -4.39 16.13
CA THR A 382 -19.26 -5.40 15.94
C THR A 382 -18.64 -6.69 15.41
N PRO A 383 -19.17 -7.90 15.72
CA PRO A 383 -18.69 -9.12 15.08
C PRO A 383 -18.79 -9.03 13.55
N GLY A 384 -17.78 -9.54 12.83
CA GLY A 384 -17.82 -9.61 11.38
C GLY A 384 -18.89 -10.60 10.87
N GLN A 385 -19.14 -10.61 9.57
CA GLN A 385 -20.11 -11.51 8.92
C GLN A 385 -19.84 -13.01 9.19
N ASN A 386 -18.61 -13.38 9.55
CA ASN A 386 -18.21 -14.73 9.96
C ASN A 386 -18.42 -15.04 11.46
N GLY A 387 -18.93 -14.07 12.25
CA GLY A 387 -19.13 -14.18 13.68
C GLY A 387 -17.87 -13.96 14.54
N LEU A 388 -16.72 -13.67 13.93
CA LEU A 388 -15.47 -13.38 14.65
C LEU A 388 -15.46 -11.94 15.16
N SER A 389 -14.86 -11.75 16.34
CA SER A 389 -14.66 -10.42 16.92
C SER A 389 -13.63 -9.64 16.08
N ARG A 390 -13.95 -8.40 15.71
CA ARG A 390 -12.99 -7.45 15.10
C ARG A 390 -12.67 -6.30 16.07
N PRO A 391 -11.47 -5.72 16.00
CA PRO A 391 -11.13 -4.50 16.72
C PRO A 391 -11.95 -3.31 16.23
N ARG A 392 -11.98 -2.24 17.04
CA ARG A 392 -12.60 -0.96 16.69
C ARG A 392 -11.58 -0.01 16.06
N GLN A 393 -11.07 -0.35 14.88
CA GLN A 393 -10.05 0.44 14.19
C GLN A 393 -10.57 1.81 13.76
N VAL A 394 -11.85 1.94 13.37
CA VAL A 394 -12.45 3.26 13.04
C VAL A 394 -12.30 4.23 14.21
N GLY A 395 -12.45 3.74 15.44
CA GLY A 395 -12.24 4.52 16.66
C GLY A 395 -10.78 4.92 16.86
N TYR A 396 -9.85 3.98 16.63
CA TYR A 396 -8.41 4.27 16.64
C TYR A 396 -8.04 5.37 15.63
N PHE A 397 -8.48 5.22 14.38
CA PHE A 397 -8.19 6.16 13.30
C PHE A 397 -8.69 7.57 13.63
N LEU A 398 -9.98 7.70 13.98
CA LEU A 398 -10.57 8.98 14.33
C LEU A 398 -9.86 9.61 15.53
N ASP A 399 -9.54 8.84 16.57
CA ASP A 399 -8.80 9.34 17.73
C ASP A 399 -7.40 9.86 17.36
N ARG A 400 -6.68 9.20 16.43
CA ARG A 400 -5.36 9.68 15.98
C ARG A 400 -5.46 10.95 15.15
N ILE A 401 -6.38 11.00 14.19
CA ILE A 401 -6.51 12.13 13.28
C ILE A 401 -7.05 13.36 14.01
N THR A 402 -8.13 13.23 14.78
CA THR A 402 -8.80 14.39 15.37
C THR A 402 -8.10 14.94 16.61
N ARG A 403 -7.26 14.15 17.28
CA ARG A 403 -6.46 14.63 18.43
C ARG A 403 -5.02 14.97 18.09
N SER A 404 -4.59 14.81 16.84
CA SER A 404 -3.21 15.10 16.44
C SER A 404 -2.94 16.61 16.51
N PRO A 405 -1.93 17.06 17.29
CA PRO A 405 -1.54 18.46 17.33
C PRO A 405 -0.63 18.86 16.15
N ARG A 406 -0.40 17.94 15.21
CA ARG A 406 0.56 18.13 14.11
C ARG A 406 -0.05 18.95 12.99
N THR A 407 0.80 19.66 12.25
CA THR A 407 0.35 20.52 11.15
C THR A 407 -0.47 19.73 10.15
N TRP A 408 0.06 18.59 9.68
CA TRP A 408 -0.58 17.72 8.70
C TRP A 408 -1.07 16.41 9.32
N LYS A 409 -2.24 15.95 8.88
CA LYS A 409 -2.80 14.63 9.23
C LYS A 409 -2.92 13.85 7.94
N LEU A 410 -2.03 12.87 7.75
CA LEU A 410 -2.04 12.00 6.59
C LEU A 410 -2.69 10.67 6.94
N TRP A 411 -3.58 10.22 6.06
CA TRP A 411 -4.12 8.87 6.08
C TRP A 411 -3.48 8.07 4.95
N GLY A 412 -2.65 7.08 5.28
CA GLY A 412 -2.19 6.10 4.31
C GLY A 412 -3.03 4.85 4.41
N ASN A 413 -3.59 4.39 3.30
CA ASN A 413 -4.37 3.16 3.24
C ASN A 413 -4.29 2.55 1.84
N GLU A 414 -4.94 1.40 1.70
CA GLU A 414 -4.96 0.53 0.54
C GLU A 414 -5.71 1.14 -0.64
N VAL A 415 -7.00 1.46 -0.44
CA VAL A 415 -7.94 1.70 -1.54
C VAL A 415 -8.43 3.14 -1.66
N THR A 416 -8.86 3.53 -2.85
CA THR A 416 -9.28 4.92 -3.10
C THR A 416 -10.50 5.30 -2.26
N LEU A 417 -10.43 6.46 -1.58
CA LEU A 417 -11.49 7.00 -0.73
C LEU A 417 -12.55 7.76 -1.54
N MET A 418 -12.11 8.50 -2.56
CA MET A 418 -12.97 9.25 -3.46
C MET A 418 -13.90 8.33 -4.26
N GLN A 419 -15.11 8.82 -4.54
CA GLN A 419 -16.01 8.13 -5.44
C GLN A 419 -15.48 8.12 -6.87
N ILE A 420 -15.63 7.00 -7.57
CA ILE A 420 -15.30 6.88 -8.98
C ILE A 420 -16.44 6.18 -9.72
N LYS A 421 -17.20 6.99 -10.46
CA LYS A 421 -18.27 6.50 -11.36
C LYS A 421 -17.95 6.79 -12.82
N VAL A 422 -18.26 5.88 -13.72
CA VAL A 422 -18.33 6.19 -15.16
C VAL A 422 -19.77 6.51 -15.56
N ALA A 423 -19.94 7.28 -16.63
CA ALA A 423 -21.28 7.68 -17.09
C ALA A 423 -22.07 6.46 -17.59
N ASN A 424 -23.37 6.42 -17.28
CA ASN A 424 -24.30 5.43 -17.82
C ASN A 424 -25.10 6.05 -18.97
N THR A 425 -24.47 6.23 -20.13
CA THR A 425 -25.10 6.82 -21.31
C THR A 425 -25.68 5.74 -22.22
N SER A 426 -26.81 5.15 -21.83
CA SER A 426 -27.63 4.43 -22.81
C SER A 426 -28.30 5.48 -23.71
N VAL A 427 -27.70 5.81 -24.85
CA VAL A 427 -28.36 6.69 -25.81
C VAL A 427 -29.27 5.83 -26.67
N GLU A 428 -30.59 5.94 -26.47
CA GLU A 428 -31.65 5.36 -27.32
C GLU A 428 -31.68 5.96 -28.75
N SER A 429 -30.58 6.54 -29.24
CA SER A 429 -30.47 7.08 -30.59
C SER A 429 -29.77 6.08 -31.48
N ALA A 430 -30.32 5.85 -32.68
CA ALA A 430 -29.74 5.04 -33.74
C ALA A 430 -28.39 5.60 -34.31
N THR A 431 -27.72 6.46 -33.54
CA THR A 431 -26.46 7.15 -33.82
C THR A 431 -25.53 7.17 -32.60
N ALA A 432 -25.76 6.33 -31.58
CA ALA A 432 -24.85 6.26 -30.42
C ALA A 432 -23.44 5.91 -30.88
N ASP A 433 -22.48 6.80 -30.59
CA ASP A 433 -21.07 6.58 -30.86
C ASP A 433 -20.59 5.44 -29.95
N PRO A 434 -20.00 4.35 -30.46
CA PRO A 434 -19.49 3.22 -29.64
C PRO A 434 -18.51 3.63 -28.55
N ILE A 435 -18.05 4.88 -28.55
CA ILE A 435 -17.18 5.51 -27.56
C ILE A 435 -17.92 5.88 -26.24
N THR A 436 -19.26 5.92 -26.24
CA THR A 436 -20.07 6.45 -25.12
C THR A 436 -20.88 5.40 -24.35
N SER A 437 -20.86 4.13 -24.73
CA SER A 437 -21.57 3.05 -24.01
C SER A 437 -20.64 2.33 -23.02
N LEU A 438 -21.21 1.68 -21.99
CA LEU A 438 -20.46 0.78 -21.11
C LEU A 438 -19.95 -0.43 -21.90
N GLU A 439 -20.72 -0.90 -22.89
CA GLU A 439 -20.25 -1.93 -23.83
C GLU A 439 -19.02 -1.46 -24.63
N GLY A 440 -18.91 -0.15 -24.93
CA GLY A 440 -17.77 0.45 -25.61
C GLY A 440 -16.51 0.54 -24.74
N LEU A 441 -16.67 0.81 -23.45
CA LEU A 441 -15.57 0.93 -22.48
C LEU A 441 -15.16 -0.43 -21.92
N PHE A 442 -16.12 -1.35 -21.78
CA PHE A 442 -15.98 -2.68 -21.18
C PHE A 442 -16.74 -3.71 -22.03
N PRO A 443 -16.13 -4.21 -23.13
CA PRO A 443 -16.84 -5.08 -24.07
C PRO A 443 -17.39 -6.36 -23.42
N GLY A 444 -18.70 -6.56 -23.46
CA GLY A 444 -19.36 -7.69 -22.79
C GLY A 444 -20.08 -7.32 -21.48
N ILE A 445 -19.97 -6.07 -21.03
CA ILE A 445 -20.87 -5.49 -20.03
C ILE A 445 -22.00 -4.79 -20.77
N ALA A 446 -23.22 -5.29 -20.62
CA ALA A 446 -24.40 -4.68 -21.24
C ALA A 446 -24.67 -3.30 -20.62
N ASP A 447 -25.09 -2.34 -21.44
CA ASP A 447 -25.56 -1.05 -20.94
C ASP A 447 -26.73 -1.24 -19.95
N PHE A 448 -26.68 -0.51 -18.82
CA PHE A 448 -27.82 -0.42 -17.93
C PHE A 448 -28.87 0.54 -18.52
N PRO A 449 -30.16 0.42 -18.16
CA PRO A 449 -31.20 1.32 -18.66
C PRO A 449 -30.82 2.81 -18.52
N ALA A 450 -31.13 3.61 -19.54
CA ALA A 450 -30.69 5.01 -19.71
C ALA A 450 -30.81 5.88 -18.46
N ALA A 451 -29.78 6.70 -18.21
CA ALA A 451 -29.90 7.90 -17.38
C ALA A 451 -31.10 8.76 -17.88
N GLY A 452 -32.17 8.81 -17.10
CA GLY A 452 -33.41 9.53 -17.44
C GLY A 452 -34.71 8.72 -17.31
N ALA A 453 -34.64 7.39 -17.19
CA ALA A 453 -35.77 6.61 -16.70
C ALA A 453 -35.96 6.88 -15.19
N VAL A 454 -37.21 6.92 -14.71
CA VAL A 454 -37.50 7.04 -13.27
C VAL A 454 -36.81 5.87 -12.54
N GLY A 455 -35.77 6.16 -11.76
CA GLY A 455 -34.96 5.17 -11.04
C GLY A 455 -33.67 4.70 -11.72
N ALA A 456 -33.25 5.29 -12.85
CA ALA A 456 -31.97 4.96 -13.46
C ALA A 456 -30.79 5.69 -12.77
N PRO A 457 -29.65 5.02 -12.54
CA PRO A 457 -28.50 5.61 -11.86
C PRO A 457 -27.80 6.64 -12.76
N GLU A 458 -27.39 7.78 -12.20
CA GLU A 458 -26.65 8.85 -12.91
C GLU A 458 -25.26 8.40 -13.43
N GLY A 459 -24.77 7.25 -12.97
CA GLY A 459 -23.53 6.60 -13.40
C GLY A 459 -23.35 5.27 -12.68
N VAL A 460 -22.40 4.46 -13.12
CA VAL A 460 -22.06 3.17 -12.50
C VAL A 460 -20.73 3.25 -11.78
N TYR A 461 -20.62 2.58 -10.65
CA TYR A 461 -19.39 2.45 -9.88
C TYR A 461 -18.38 1.61 -10.66
N ILE A 462 -17.13 2.06 -10.72
CA ILE A 462 -16.06 1.23 -11.31
C ILE A 462 -15.82 -0.01 -10.44
N THR A 463 -15.77 0.17 -9.12
CA THR A 463 -15.58 -0.91 -8.15
C THR A 463 -16.30 -0.57 -6.84
N LEU A 464 -16.95 -1.58 -6.26
CA LEU A 464 -17.51 -1.57 -4.91
C LEU A 464 -16.61 -2.31 -3.89
N ASP A 465 -15.43 -2.76 -4.31
CA ASP A 465 -14.42 -3.29 -3.39
C ASP A 465 -13.79 -2.18 -2.54
N GLN A 466 -13.76 -0.95 -3.07
CA GLN A 466 -13.21 0.25 -2.42
C GLN A 466 -14.23 0.98 -1.53
N TRP A 467 -13.92 2.21 -1.10
CA TRP A 467 -14.80 3.02 -0.26
C TRP A 467 -16.16 3.38 -0.87
N ASP A 468 -16.31 3.26 -2.19
CA ASP A 468 -17.62 3.34 -2.84
C ASP A 468 -18.55 2.19 -2.44
N GLY A 469 -18.00 1.05 -2.04
CA GLY A 469 -18.75 -0.01 -1.40
C GLY A 469 -19.15 0.31 0.03
N TYR A 470 -18.60 1.30 0.72
CA TYR A 470 -18.79 1.54 2.16
C TYR A 470 -19.24 2.98 2.45
N GLN A 471 -20.22 3.46 1.67
CA GLN A 471 -20.55 4.88 1.65
C GLN A 471 -21.06 5.42 2.98
N ALA A 472 -21.84 4.62 3.72
CA ALA A 472 -22.32 5.03 5.04
C ALA A 472 -21.18 5.24 6.04
N GLU A 473 -20.19 4.34 6.10
CA GLU A 473 -19.01 4.53 6.93
C GLU A 473 -18.12 5.68 6.44
N ARG A 474 -17.91 5.80 5.12
CA ARG A 474 -17.19 6.94 4.51
C ARG A 474 -17.79 8.26 4.97
N ARG A 475 -19.11 8.40 4.91
CA ARG A 475 -19.82 9.62 5.36
C ARG A 475 -19.66 9.86 6.85
N ARG A 476 -19.74 8.83 7.70
CA ARG A 476 -19.51 8.97 9.14
C ARG A 476 -18.10 9.49 9.45
N ILE A 477 -17.09 8.94 8.79
CA ILE A 477 -15.69 9.33 8.98
C ILE A 477 -15.46 10.75 8.48
N THR A 478 -15.84 11.05 7.24
CA THR A 478 -15.64 12.38 6.63
C THR A 478 -16.39 13.47 7.37
N ARG A 479 -17.65 13.22 7.79
CA ARG A 479 -18.41 14.13 8.66
C ARG A 479 -17.69 14.37 9.99
N ARG A 480 -17.16 13.32 10.63
CA ARG A 480 -16.43 13.48 11.89
C ARG A 480 -15.18 14.32 11.70
N ILE A 481 -14.43 14.13 10.63
CA ILE A 481 -13.23 14.92 10.30
C ILE A 481 -13.60 16.39 10.07
N ARG A 482 -14.66 16.67 9.31
CA ARG A 482 -15.14 18.02 9.03
C ARG A 482 -15.69 18.74 10.27
N ASP A 483 -16.40 18.04 11.14
CA ASP A 483 -17.17 18.68 12.21
C ASP A 483 -16.48 18.66 13.59
N ASP A 484 -15.33 17.98 13.74
CA ASP A 484 -14.65 17.86 15.04
C ASP A 484 -14.08 19.20 15.56
N LYS A 485 -14.77 19.82 16.52
CA LYS A 485 -14.34 21.06 17.19
C LYS A 485 -13.40 20.85 18.39
N THR A 486 -12.87 19.65 18.63
CA THR A 486 -11.97 19.39 19.77
C THR A 486 -10.57 19.99 19.60
N LEU A 487 -10.22 20.45 18.39
CA LEU A 487 -9.03 21.27 18.11
C LEU A 487 -9.42 22.74 17.91
N PRO A 488 -8.55 23.71 18.29
CA PRO A 488 -8.79 25.12 18.00
C PRO A 488 -8.70 25.40 16.49
N GLY A 489 -9.84 25.71 15.88
CA GLY A 489 -9.97 26.06 14.46
C GLY A 489 -11.43 26.24 14.05
N PRO A 490 -11.74 27.01 12.99
CA PRO A 490 -13.13 27.29 12.60
C PRO A 490 -13.85 26.09 11.94
N ALA A 491 -13.12 25.08 11.41
CA ALA A 491 -13.65 24.13 10.41
C ALA A 491 -13.36 22.63 10.62
N GLY A 492 -13.05 22.15 11.83
CA GLY A 492 -12.77 20.72 12.05
C GLY A 492 -11.29 20.37 11.97
N VAL A 493 -10.94 19.18 11.48
CA VAL A 493 -9.56 18.77 11.23
C VAL A 493 -9.00 19.50 10.00
N GLU A 494 -8.11 20.46 10.23
CA GLU A 494 -7.37 21.15 9.16
C GLU A 494 -6.24 20.26 8.59
N ASN A 495 -5.84 20.51 7.33
CA ASN A 495 -4.67 19.89 6.67
C ASN A 495 -4.75 18.35 6.60
N PHE A 496 -5.91 17.83 6.19
CA PHE A 496 -6.16 16.41 6.00
C PHE A 496 -5.87 15.98 4.56
N VAL A 497 -5.00 14.99 4.40
CA VAL A 497 -4.58 14.43 3.11
C VAL A 497 -4.57 12.92 3.18
N THR A 498 -5.04 12.24 2.14
CA THR A 498 -4.98 10.79 2.02
C THR A 498 -4.03 10.38 0.90
N ILE A 499 -3.32 9.27 1.08
CA ILE A 499 -2.50 8.61 0.06
C ILE A 499 -2.93 7.15 -0.05
N THR A 500 -3.24 6.71 -1.25
CA THR A 500 -3.88 5.40 -1.53
C THR A 500 -3.29 4.75 -2.78
N GLY A 501 -3.57 3.46 -2.99
CA GLY A 501 -3.10 2.63 -4.10
C GLY A 501 -4.25 1.87 -4.77
N ASP A 502 -4.08 0.55 -4.92
CA ASP A 502 -5.05 -0.45 -5.44
C ASP A 502 -5.48 -0.26 -6.91
N ILE A 503 -6.03 0.89 -7.30
CA ILE A 503 -6.65 1.09 -8.63
C ILE A 503 -5.66 1.25 -9.80
N HIS A 504 -4.37 1.01 -9.54
CA HIS A 504 -3.29 1.04 -10.53
C HIS A 504 -3.21 2.33 -11.37
N SER A 505 -3.69 3.45 -10.82
CA SER A 505 -3.84 4.73 -11.54
C SER A 505 -3.35 5.90 -10.71
N TYR A 506 -2.79 6.92 -11.37
CA TYR A 506 -2.60 8.22 -10.74
C TYR A 506 -3.94 8.93 -10.63
N ILE A 507 -4.30 9.37 -9.43
CA ILE A 507 -5.49 10.20 -9.20
C ILE A 507 -5.13 11.34 -8.24
N ALA A 508 -5.63 12.54 -8.52
CA ALA A 508 -5.63 13.64 -7.56
C ALA A 508 -7.01 14.29 -7.53
N GLY A 509 -7.52 14.54 -6.32
CA GLY A 509 -8.84 15.13 -6.18
C GLY A 509 -9.24 15.47 -4.76
N TYR A 510 -10.50 15.87 -4.62
CA TYR A 510 -11.08 16.34 -3.37
C TYR A 510 -11.96 15.28 -2.71
N ILE A 511 -11.76 15.10 -1.41
CA ILE A 511 -12.59 14.22 -0.59
C ILE A 511 -13.86 14.99 -0.20
N LYS A 512 -15.02 14.39 -0.38
CA LYS A 512 -16.33 14.98 -0.05
C LYS A 512 -17.06 14.07 0.92
N GLU A 513 -17.97 14.64 1.71
CA GLU A 513 -18.93 13.82 2.45
C GLU A 513 -20.00 13.28 1.50
N ASN A 514 -20.62 14.14 0.69
CA ASN A 514 -21.67 13.76 -0.24
C ASN A 514 -21.20 13.94 -1.69
N TYR A 515 -21.04 12.85 -2.43
CA TYR A 515 -20.60 12.91 -3.82
C TYR A 515 -21.73 13.24 -4.80
N ASP A 516 -22.99 13.00 -4.43
CA ASP A 516 -24.17 13.29 -5.28
C ASP A 516 -24.45 14.79 -5.41
N ASP A 517 -24.05 15.59 -4.42
CA ASP A 517 -24.16 17.04 -4.52
C ASP A 517 -23.04 17.57 -5.45
N ARG A 518 -23.42 18.15 -6.58
CA ARG A 518 -22.49 18.76 -7.56
C ARG A 518 -22.27 20.26 -7.36
N THR A 519 -22.96 20.89 -6.40
CA THR A 519 -23.06 22.35 -6.28
C THR A 519 -22.11 22.98 -5.24
N CYS A 520 -21.40 22.16 -4.46
CA CYS A 520 -20.67 22.53 -3.22
C CYS A 520 -21.41 23.49 -2.27
N MET A 521 -22.74 23.48 -2.25
CA MET A 521 -23.53 24.23 -1.27
C MET A 521 -23.68 23.43 0.03
N GLY A 522 -23.79 24.10 1.18
CA GLY A 522 -24.05 23.43 2.47
C GLY A 522 -22.93 22.47 2.92
N ASP A 523 -23.25 21.18 3.04
CA ASP A 523 -22.40 20.11 3.59
C ASP A 523 -21.35 19.58 2.59
N ASN A 524 -21.27 20.17 1.41
CA ASN A 524 -20.52 19.65 0.26
C ASN A 524 -19.17 20.34 -0.02
N ARG A 525 -18.59 20.98 1.01
CA ARG A 525 -17.20 21.48 0.95
C ARG A 525 -16.21 20.31 1.02
N PRO A 526 -15.04 20.39 0.35
CA PRO A 526 -13.99 19.40 0.50
C PRO A 526 -13.58 19.19 1.95
N VAL A 527 -13.49 17.93 2.36
CA VAL A 527 -13.01 17.49 3.68
C VAL A 527 -11.49 17.38 3.69
N GLY A 528 -10.88 17.12 2.53
CA GLY A 528 -9.45 16.98 2.35
C GLY A 528 -9.09 16.72 0.89
N VAL A 529 -7.85 16.32 0.68
CA VAL A 529 -7.31 15.97 -0.63
C VAL A 529 -6.87 14.51 -0.64
N GLU A 530 -7.12 13.80 -1.73
CA GLU A 530 -6.60 12.47 -1.97
C GLU A 530 -5.59 12.47 -3.13
N LEU A 531 -4.49 11.75 -2.95
CA LEU A 531 -3.39 11.61 -3.90
C LEU A 531 -3.04 10.12 -4.05
N VAL A 532 -3.53 9.52 -5.13
CA VAL A 532 -3.41 8.08 -5.41
C VAL A 532 -2.14 7.82 -6.20
N CYS A 533 -1.36 6.81 -5.80
CA CYS A 533 -0.21 6.33 -6.57
C CYS A 533 -0.63 5.26 -7.58
N PRO A 534 0.07 5.16 -8.73
CA PRO A 534 -0.19 4.11 -9.70
C PRO A 534 0.37 2.78 -9.19
N SER A 535 0.25 1.75 -10.01
CA SER A 535 1.05 0.54 -9.84
C SER A 535 2.52 0.76 -10.20
N VAL A 536 3.38 -0.01 -9.54
CA VAL A 536 4.78 -0.19 -9.94
C VAL A 536 4.85 -0.99 -11.23
N THR A 537 4.08 -2.08 -11.34
CA THR A 537 4.05 -2.97 -12.53
C THR A 537 2.72 -3.69 -12.76
N SER A 538 1.81 -3.73 -11.78
CA SER A 538 0.51 -4.41 -11.94
C SER A 538 -0.34 -3.78 -13.03
N SER A 539 -1.08 -4.59 -13.78
CA SER A 539 -1.80 -4.11 -14.96
C SER A 539 -2.78 -3.00 -14.62
N ASN A 540 -2.59 -1.82 -15.21
CA ASN A 540 -3.46 -0.68 -14.98
C ASN A 540 -4.83 -0.88 -15.66
N LEU A 541 -5.82 -0.02 -15.38
CA LEU A 541 -7.18 -0.18 -15.95
C LEU A 541 -7.17 -0.18 -17.49
N SER A 542 -6.25 0.55 -18.13
CA SER A 542 -6.08 0.51 -19.58
C SER A 542 -5.62 -0.87 -20.05
N GLU A 543 -4.65 -1.46 -19.39
CA GLU A 543 -4.12 -2.79 -19.74
C GLU A 543 -5.14 -3.89 -19.43
N ILE A 544 -5.87 -3.80 -18.32
CA ILE A 544 -6.95 -4.73 -17.99
C ILE A 544 -8.05 -4.68 -19.05
N ALA A 545 -8.44 -3.49 -19.52
CA ALA A 545 -9.39 -3.34 -20.62
C ALA A 545 -8.91 -4.01 -21.92
N THR A 546 -7.59 -4.16 -22.12
CA THR A 546 -7.01 -4.87 -23.27
C THR A 546 -6.92 -6.39 -23.06
N LEU A 547 -6.86 -6.86 -21.82
CA LEU A 547 -6.71 -8.27 -21.44
C LEU A 547 -8.06 -9.00 -21.33
N GLY A 548 -9.08 -8.32 -20.78
CA GLY A 548 -10.27 -8.98 -20.24
C GLY A 548 -11.46 -9.19 -21.18
N PHE A 549 -11.42 -8.75 -22.44
CA PHE A 549 -12.67 -8.64 -23.24
C PHE A 549 -12.65 -9.24 -24.65
N GLY A 550 -11.74 -10.19 -24.90
CA GLY A 550 -11.59 -10.80 -26.23
C GLY A 550 -11.05 -9.81 -27.26
N ALA A 551 -10.96 -10.20 -28.54
CA ALA A 551 -10.27 -9.47 -29.62
C ALA A 551 -10.86 -8.09 -30.00
N ALA A 552 -11.64 -7.45 -29.13
CA ALA A 552 -12.11 -6.08 -29.29
C ALA A 552 -10.94 -5.09 -29.10
N PRO A 553 -10.90 -3.99 -29.88
CA PRO A 553 -9.92 -2.93 -29.64
C PRO A 553 -10.14 -2.33 -28.25
N ALA A 554 -9.04 -2.14 -27.52
CA ALA A 554 -9.05 -1.44 -26.24
C ALA A 554 -9.66 -0.04 -26.40
N PRO A 555 -10.42 0.47 -25.40
CA PRO A 555 -10.93 1.83 -25.44
C PRO A 555 -9.77 2.84 -25.53
N ASP A 556 -9.97 3.97 -26.20
CA ASP A 556 -9.00 5.07 -26.15
C ASP A 556 -8.90 5.55 -24.69
N VAL A 557 -7.72 5.43 -24.11
CA VAL A 557 -7.49 5.73 -22.69
C VAL A 557 -7.64 7.22 -22.39
N GLY A 558 -7.45 8.07 -23.40
CA GLY A 558 -7.80 9.49 -23.33
C GLY A 558 -9.31 9.68 -23.11
N GLU A 559 -10.14 8.90 -23.78
CA GLU A 559 -11.59 8.95 -23.65
C GLU A 559 -12.05 8.41 -22.29
N PHE A 560 -11.49 7.28 -21.83
CA PHE A 560 -11.77 6.75 -20.50
C PHE A 560 -11.45 7.77 -19.40
N THR A 561 -10.30 8.44 -19.52
CA THR A 561 -9.88 9.52 -18.60
C THR A 561 -10.86 10.70 -18.63
N VAL A 562 -11.32 11.11 -19.81
CA VAL A 562 -12.31 12.19 -19.96
C VAL A 562 -13.63 11.80 -19.31
N GLN A 563 -14.10 10.57 -19.47
CA GLN A 563 -15.37 10.13 -18.87
C GLN A 563 -15.30 10.07 -17.34
N VAL A 564 -14.21 9.51 -16.78
CA VAL A 564 -13.99 9.49 -15.33
C VAL A 564 -13.98 10.92 -14.80
N THR A 565 -13.20 11.83 -15.38
CA THR A 565 -13.11 13.21 -14.87
C THR A 565 -14.40 14.03 -15.08
N ALA A 566 -15.15 13.79 -16.16
CA ALA A 566 -16.41 14.47 -16.43
C ALA A 566 -17.52 14.06 -15.47
N ASN A 567 -17.60 12.77 -15.11
CA ASN A 567 -18.63 12.27 -14.20
C ASN A 567 -18.25 12.47 -12.72
N ASN A 568 -16.96 12.62 -12.42
CA ASN A 568 -16.44 12.82 -11.07
C ASN A 568 -15.77 14.20 -10.97
N PRO A 569 -16.53 15.31 -10.82
CA PRO A 569 -15.98 16.67 -10.83
C PRO A 569 -15.01 16.96 -9.67
N HIS A 570 -14.98 16.11 -8.64
CA HIS A 570 -13.99 16.14 -7.56
C HIS A 570 -12.64 15.55 -7.94
N ILE A 571 -12.58 14.67 -8.95
CA ILE A 571 -11.34 14.15 -9.52
C ILE A 571 -10.80 15.18 -10.51
N LYS A 572 -9.58 15.63 -10.26
CA LYS A 572 -8.95 16.73 -11.01
C LYS A 572 -7.81 16.26 -11.90
N PHE A 573 -7.33 15.07 -11.63
CA PHE A 573 -6.38 14.37 -12.47
C PHE A 573 -6.64 12.89 -12.36
N PHE A 574 -6.61 12.22 -13.51
CA PHE A 574 -6.72 10.78 -13.63
C PHE A 574 -5.77 10.34 -14.75
N ASN A 575 -4.96 9.33 -14.50
CA ASN A 575 -4.13 8.69 -15.51
C ASN A 575 -3.98 7.21 -15.14
N SER A 576 -4.54 6.35 -15.99
CA SER A 576 -4.41 4.90 -15.91
C SER A 576 -3.59 4.32 -17.06
N ASN A 577 -2.74 5.13 -17.70
CA ASN A 577 -1.84 4.70 -18.77
C ASN A 577 -0.45 4.35 -18.26
N ASP A 578 -0.06 4.98 -17.16
CA ASP A 578 1.32 5.06 -16.74
C ASP A 578 1.53 4.37 -15.40
N HIS A 579 2.56 3.53 -15.34
CA HIS A 579 3.11 3.01 -14.09
C HIS A 579 4.17 3.96 -13.53
N GLY A 580 4.43 3.84 -12.24
CA GLY A 580 5.54 4.56 -11.62
C GLY A 580 5.40 4.69 -10.13
N TYR A 581 5.65 5.90 -9.62
CA TYR A 581 5.63 6.18 -8.19
C TYR A 581 5.35 7.65 -7.89
N ASN A 582 5.06 7.95 -6.64
CA ASN A 582 4.89 9.33 -6.16
C ASN A 582 6.00 9.70 -5.17
N VAL A 583 6.40 10.98 -5.19
CA VAL A 583 7.32 11.57 -4.20
C VAL A 583 6.61 12.71 -3.48
N MET A 584 6.52 12.60 -2.16
CA MET A 584 5.91 13.59 -1.30
C MET A 584 6.97 14.43 -0.60
N GLU A 585 6.83 15.76 -0.68
CA GLU A 585 7.58 16.72 0.12
C GLU A 585 6.61 17.48 1.04
N VAL A 586 6.78 17.33 2.36
CA VAL A 586 5.91 17.93 3.37
C VAL A 586 6.68 19.03 4.09
N THR A 587 6.11 20.22 4.17
CA THR A 587 6.62 21.38 4.92
C THR A 587 5.50 21.98 5.75
N LYS A 588 5.80 22.90 6.68
CA LYS A 588 4.75 23.57 7.46
C LYS A 588 3.74 24.32 6.59
N GLY A 589 4.17 24.85 5.44
CA GLY A 589 3.34 25.70 4.59
C GLY A 589 2.64 24.97 3.43
N SER A 590 3.13 23.80 3.03
CA SER A 590 2.50 23.01 1.95
C SER A 590 3.00 21.57 1.91
N ILE A 591 2.19 20.72 1.30
CA ILE A 591 2.58 19.44 0.72
C ILE A 591 2.79 19.62 -0.78
N LEU A 592 3.83 19.01 -1.33
CA LEU A 592 4.05 18.88 -2.77
C LEU A 592 4.16 17.39 -3.12
N CYS A 593 3.23 16.89 -3.92
CA CYS A 593 3.27 15.56 -4.50
C CYS A 593 3.76 15.65 -5.94
N THR A 594 4.86 14.97 -6.24
CA THR A 594 5.37 14.80 -7.61
C THR A 594 5.04 13.39 -8.08
N MET A 595 4.16 13.29 -9.07
CA MET A 595 3.79 12.04 -9.73
C MET A 595 4.80 11.73 -10.84
N LYS A 596 5.45 10.57 -10.80
CA LYS A 596 6.54 10.20 -11.70
C LYS A 596 6.23 8.94 -12.49
N ALA A 597 5.99 9.10 -13.79
CA ALA A 597 5.74 8.02 -14.73
C ALA A 597 7.05 7.44 -15.24
N ILE A 598 7.09 6.12 -15.42
CA ILE A 598 8.22 5.45 -16.07
C ILE A 598 7.97 5.32 -17.56
N ARG A 599 8.93 5.78 -18.36
CA ARG A 599 8.94 5.63 -19.81
C ARG A 599 10.09 4.73 -20.23
N THR A 600 9.85 3.91 -21.23
CA THR A 600 10.90 3.19 -21.94
C THR A 600 11.42 4.09 -23.06
N THR A 601 12.75 4.20 -23.20
CA THR A 601 13.34 5.02 -24.26
C THR A 601 13.05 4.36 -25.60
N PRO A 602 12.50 5.07 -26.60
CA PRO A 602 12.29 4.50 -27.92
C PRO A 602 13.60 4.01 -28.52
N SER A 603 13.64 2.77 -29.00
CA SER A 603 14.77 2.20 -29.73
C SER A 603 14.42 2.04 -31.21
N PRO A 604 15.42 1.98 -32.12
CA PRO A 604 15.17 1.69 -33.54
C PRO A 604 14.39 0.38 -33.77
N ASP A 605 14.51 -0.57 -32.84
CA ASP A 605 13.88 -1.89 -32.89
C ASP A 605 12.51 -1.92 -32.18
N ASN A 606 12.20 -0.90 -31.36
CA ASN A 606 10.90 -0.74 -30.70
C ASN A 606 10.49 0.75 -30.62
N PRO A 607 9.99 1.32 -31.74
CA PRO A 607 9.65 2.74 -31.83
C PRO A 607 8.37 3.13 -31.07
N ASN A 608 7.58 2.15 -30.59
CA ASN A 608 6.27 2.35 -29.97
C ASN A 608 6.22 1.84 -28.51
N ALA A 609 7.35 1.78 -27.80
CA ALA A 609 7.44 1.19 -26.47
C ALA A 609 6.65 1.99 -25.40
N ASN A 610 5.35 1.69 -25.28
CA ASN A 610 4.54 2.05 -24.13
C ASN A 610 4.59 0.88 -23.14
N GLY A 611 5.16 1.09 -21.94
CA GLY A 611 5.16 0.09 -20.85
C GLY A 611 6.55 -0.29 -20.32
N ILE A 612 6.58 -0.85 -19.10
CA ILE A 612 7.81 -1.24 -18.39
C ILE A 612 8.24 -2.67 -18.77
N ARG A 613 8.72 -2.84 -20.01
CA ARG A 613 9.20 -4.13 -20.53
C ARG A 613 10.70 -4.21 -20.77
N GLU A 614 11.44 -3.20 -20.35
CA GLU A 614 12.90 -3.13 -20.52
C GLU A 614 13.61 -3.70 -19.29
N ASP A 615 14.53 -4.66 -19.50
CA ASP A 615 15.28 -5.31 -18.44
C ASP A 615 16.40 -4.43 -17.87
N ASP A 616 16.99 -3.59 -18.73
CA ASP A 616 17.98 -2.59 -18.37
C ASP A 616 17.29 -1.29 -17.91
N PRO A 617 17.25 -1.02 -16.58
CA PRO A 617 16.59 0.16 -16.07
C PRO A 617 17.27 1.47 -16.51
N SER A 618 18.51 1.43 -17.02
CA SER A 618 19.20 2.61 -17.56
C SER A 618 18.61 3.10 -18.88
N GLN A 619 17.86 2.25 -19.59
CA GLN A 619 17.11 2.57 -20.79
C GLN A 619 15.71 3.12 -20.49
N THR A 620 15.34 3.25 -19.21
CA THR A 620 14.09 3.89 -18.79
C THR A 620 14.34 5.25 -18.15
N THR A 621 13.34 6.11 -18.19
CA THR A 621 13.36 7.42 -17.52
C THR A 621 12.19 7.53 -16.55
N ALA A 622 12.39 8.27 -15.45
CA ALA A 622 11.31 8.69 -14.56
C ALA A 622 10.95 10.15 -14.86
N GLU A 623 9.87 10.33 -15.61
CA GLU A 623 9.38 11.64 -16.04
C GLU A 623 8.40 12.20 -15.04
N VAL A 624 8.46 13.52 -14.81
CA VAL A 624 7.46 14.19 -13.98
C VAL A 624 6.18 14.33 -14.79
N LEU A 625 5.17 13.53 -14.43
CA LEU A 625 3.85 13.57 -15.04
C LEU A 625 3.07 14.81 -14.57
N ARG A 626 2.94 14.97 -13.25
CA ARG A 626 2.26 16.11 -12.61
C ARG A 626 2.85 16.47 -11.26
N ARG A 627 2.64 17.72 -10.84
CA ARG A 627 2.99 18.23 -9.50
C ARG A 627 1.77 18.87 -8.86
N PHE A 628 1.31 18.29 -7.77
CA PHE A 628 0.19 18.83 -6.99
C PHE A 628 0.70 19.42 -5.69
N ARG A 629 0.49 20.72 -5.50
CA ARG A 629 0.75 21.41 -4.24
C ARG A 629 -0.57 21.57 -3.47
N VAL A 630 -0.55 21.17 -2.21
CA VAL A 630 -1.62 21.39 -1.23
C VAL A 630 -1.10 22.38 -0.19
N PRO A 631 -1.51 23.66 -0.22
CA PRO A 631 -1.12 24.64 0.79
C PRO A 631 -1.72 24.32 2.15
N ALA A 632 -1.03 24.70 3.21
CA ALA A 632 -1.56 24.56 4.56
C ALA A 632 -2.67 25.60 4.82
N PHE A 633 -3.67 25.20 5.59
CA PHE A 633 -4.69 26.07 6.13
C PHE A 633 -4.09 27.30 6.84
N GLY A 634 -4.72 28.46 6.65
CA GLY A 634 -4.31 29.75 7.17
C GLY A 634 -3.13 30.40 6.45
N THR A 635 -2.51 29.74 5.46
CA THR A 635 -1.40 30.34 4.69
C THR A 635 -1.91 31.19 3.53
N THR A 636 -1.09 32.13 3.06
CA THR A 636 -1.37 32.87 1.83
C THR A 636 -0.73 32.16 0.65
N PHE A 637 -1.55 31.78 -0.34
CA PHE A 637 -1.10 31.16 -1.58
C PHE A 637 -1.78 31.82 -2.79
N ALA A 638 -1.03 32.10 -3.85
CA ALA A 638 -1.52 32.83 -5.04
C ALA A 638 -2.29 34.15 -4.73
N GLY A 639 -1.94 34.83 -3.63
CA GLY A 639 -2.57 36.08 -3.20
C GLY A 639 -3.87 35.93 -2.39
N GLN A 640 -4.29 34.69 -2.09
CA GLN A 640 -5.48 34.38 -1.30
C GLN A 640 -5.10 33.68 0.02
N ILE A 641 -5.87 33.91 1.08
CA ILE A 641 -5.74 33.16 2.33
C ILE A 641 -6.45 31.83 2.14
N ILE A 642 -5.79 30.73 2.48
CA ILE A 642 -6.31 29.37 2.35
C ILE A 642 -7.11 29.02 3.60
N ASP A 643 -8.42 29.00 3.49
CA ASP A 643 -9.36 28.64 4.57
C ASP A 643 -10.18 27.36 4.26
N GLU A 644 -9.84 26.68 3.16
CA GLU A 644 -10.40 25.39 2.75
C GLU A 644 -9.35 24.53 2.02
N PRO A 645 -9.52 23.19 1.96
CA PRO A 645 -8.57 22.31 1.27
C PRO A 645 -8.53 22.60 -0.23
N LEU A 646 -7.34 22.92 -0.76
CA LEU A 646 -7.13 23.29 -2.16
C LEU A 646 -5.92 22.56 -2.77
N ILE A 647 -6.03 22.25 -4.06
CA ILE A 647 -4.96 21.66 -4.88
C ILE A 647 -4.53 22.68 -5.93
N PHE A 648 -3.22 22.80 -6.16
CA PHE A 648 -2.64 23.60 -7.23
C PHE A 648 -1.80 22.69 -8.11
N ASP A 649 -2.09 22.69 -9.42
CA ASP A 649 -1.29 21.98 -10.40
C ASP A 649 -0.14 22.89 -10.84
N GLU A 650 1.05 22.64 -10.28
CA GLU A 650 2.25 23.42 -10.62
C GLU A 650 2.74 23.15 -12.04
N THR A 651 2.34 22.04 -12.64
CA THR A 651 2.75 21.70 -14.01
C THR A 651 2.00 22.54 -15.03
N SER A 652 0.69 22.75 -14.83
CA SER A 652 -0.11 23.63 -15.70
C SER A 652 -0.05 25.10 -15.29
N GLY A 653 0.38 25.41 -14.06
CA GLY A 653 0.52 26.78 -13.55
C GLY A 653 -0.81 27.44 -13.20
N VAL A 654 -1.90 26.67 -13.07
CA VAL A 654 -3.25 27.15 -12.82
C VAL A 654 -3.77 26.56 -11.50
N PRO A 655 -4.47 27.35 -10.65
CA PRO A 655 -5.23 26.80 -9.53
C PRO A 655 -6.22 25.74 -10.03
N VAL A 656 -6.33 24.62 -9.32
CA VAL A 656 -7.31 23.59 -9.69
C VAL A 656 -8.66 24.03 -9.12
N PRO A 657 -9.66 24.32 -9.97
CA PRO A 657 -10.94 24.87 -9.51
C PRO A 657 -11.60 23.91 -8.52
N LEU A 658 -12.32 24.47 -7.56
CA LEU A 658 -13.10 23.65 -6.63
C LEU A 658 -14.14 22.80 -7.41
N PRO A 659 -14.62 21.69 -6.85
CA PRO A 659 -15.61 20.85 -7.56
C PRO A 659 -16.88 21.59 -8.01
N CYS A 660 -17.20 22.73 -7.38
CA CYS A 660 -18.35 23.59 -7.70
C CYS A 660 -18.10 24.67 -8.75
N GLU A 661 -16.85 24.96 -9.11
CA GLU A 661 -16.51 26.07 -10.02
C GLU A 661 -16.54 25.66 -11.50
N VAL A 662 -17.07 24.48 -11.81
CA VAL A 662 -17.28 24.05 -13.21
C VAL A 662 -18.29 25.01 -13.84
N SER A 663 -17.80 25.88 -14.74
CA SER A 663 -18.67 26.63 -15.61
C SER A 663 -19.49 25.64 -16.43
N ILE A 664 -20.79 25.56 -16.16
CA ILE A 664 -21.75 25.02 -17.12
C ILE A 664 -21.64 25.96 -18.32
N SER A 665 -20.83 25.60 -19.32
CA SER A 665 -20.99 26.22 -20.64
C SER A 665 -22.43 25.90 -21.06
N PRO A 666 -23.30 26.89 -21.27
CA PRO A 666 -24.58 26.60 -21.89
C PRO A 666 -24.24 25.98 -23.24
N GLY A 667 -24.75 24.78 -23.51
CA GLY A 667 -24.64 24.18 -24.84
C GLY A 667 -25.06 25.21 -25.89
N PRO A 668 -24.51 25.15 -27.12
CA PRO A 668 -24.91 26.07 -28.17
C PRO A 668 -26.43 26.03 -28.27
N GLY A 669 -27.06 27.18 -28.00
CA GLY A 669 -28.51 27.30 -27.98
C GLY A 669 -29.13 26.83 -29.29
N MET A 670 -30.35 26.31 -29.17
CA MET A 670 -31.27 25.89 -30.24
C MET A 670 -31.11 26.63 -31.57
#